data_AF-I7M3X2-F1
#
_entry.id   AF-I7M3X2-F1
#
_cell.length_a   1.000
_cell.length_b   1.000
_cell.length_c   1.000
_cell.angle_alpha   90.00
_cell.angle_beta   90.00
_cell.angle_gamma   90.00
#
_symmetry.space_group_name_H-M   'P 1'
#
loop_
_entity.id
_entity.type
_entity.pdbx_description
1 polymer ?
#
loop_
_entity_poly.entity_id
_entity_poly.type
_entity_poly.pdbx_seq_one_letter_code
_entity_poly.pdbx_strand_id
1 'polypeptide(L)'
;MSNNRNIVQSSYLTAPQQQQQFQQQQQYQSYVNQPDMSNMHHTIATRMSDEESDEEEDQINIDQITYNSLIIEAYNAFQRRDLKVSIDFYLKALGEAEKYQNIERISLIKSNLAVIYFHSCQYKQAEQQLKEAADLLKQGSQRSDHRSALQVKVYANLAIVNIILNKFDEAIQANDEAMNTIYSSKDIQKRDLLEELVYLYFRFLSFESMGNGIFDNAEFKYDEPTLACFYSSMALNRELCNDNQAALTYHEKALKMWEQINDPGFALLTLKHIIQISQQYSDQQNIVQYQNRMNELLKHPDFKGVNPDTLFKKFEEKIKCAKQITSVLKRTEQQSVKQFQSQVNKSILKSNIGDILNEYGEPLWKQALRLRLCTSISYSRSLLKDEKIDKKQREAISLGMEQMQKTIFMLKNEKHPLVEKQLMQMPFTKTAIDNLKAAVNRLKKMILTVTYLEAFDKLQDYMIDKSRMSQAFKQQKRVDTLINNAYKYVMVGDYLLKCNKTTNGRLQKFFQLAPDSTLRWTSRERNINKKDKIQYYCMQDVKGVLYGKHTDVLQKSFNKKLEPWLCFSLVLKSRTLDFYCEKDQINRWLFALSEETKRKNPTAFVLKPSQVLWRKMKMILYYHFVDPHLTSKERKIKHSFVKAIIAFNRNGQKLPTEKDKKKK
;
A
#
# COMPACT_ATOMS: atom_id res chain seq x y z
N MET A 1 -55.86 -19.98 -63.27
CA MET A 1 -55.45 -18.85 -64.14
C MET A 1 -54.45 -18.05 -63.32
N SER A 2 -53.14 -18.03 -63.58
CA SER A 2 -52.42 -18.07 -64.87
C SER A 2 -51.06 -18.78 -64.71
N ASN A 3 -50.72 -19.55 -65.72
CA ASN A 3 -49.45 -20.26 -65.94
C ASN A 3 -48.38 -19.33 -66.56
N ASN A 4 -47.09 -19.64 -66.31
CA ASN A 4 -45.99 -19.90 -67.28
C ASN A 4 -44.63 -19.62 -66.63
N ARG A 5 -43.72 -20.59 -66.42
CA ARG A 5 -42.86 -21.39 -67.34
C ARG A 5 -41.83 -20.57 -68.16
N ASN A 6 -40.55 -20.76 -67.81
CA ASN A 6 -39.41 -21.20 -68.67
C ASN A 6 -38.17 -21.35 -67.77
N ILE A 7 -37.52 -22.51 -67.58
CA ILE A 7 -36.78 -23.44 -68.47
C ILE A 7 -35.29 -23.05 -68.67
N VAL A 8 -34.43 -23.83 -67.99
CA VAL A 8 -33.15 -24.46 -68.40
C VAL A 8 -31.86 -23.62 -68.53
N GLN A 9 -30.85 -23.94 -67.71
CA GLN A 9 -29.62 -24.60 -68.19
C GLN A 9 -28.80 -25.29 -67.08
N SER A 10 -28.37 -26.51 -67.41
CA SER A 10 -27.52 -27.43 -66.65
C SER A 10 -26.03 -27.11 -66.79
N SER A 11 -25.22 -27.43 -65.78
CA SER A 11 -23.84 -27.92 -66.01
C SER A 11 -23.24 -28.61 -64.77
N TYR A 12 -23.01 -29.92 -64.94
CA TYR A 12 -21.89 -30.76 -64.47
C TYR A 12 -21.51 -30.83 -62.97
N LEU A 13 -21.97 -31.92 -62.37
CA LEU A 13 -21.23 -32.69 -61.36
C LEU A 13 -19.95 -33.28 -61.97
N THR A 14 -18.79 -33.04 -61.35
CA THR A 14 -17.63 -33.93 -61.40
C THR A 14 -17.05 -34.07 -60.00
N ALA A 15 -16.95 -35.32 -59.52
CA ALA A 15 -16.28 -35.70 -58.29
C ALA A 15 -14.74 -35.70 -58.50
N PRO A 16 -13.95 -35.52 -57.43
CA PRO A 16 -13.50 -36.70 -56.71
C PRO A 16 -13.50 -36.50 -55.19
N GLN A 17 -14.57 -36.96 -54.53
CA GLN A 17 -14.64 -37.13 -53.07
C GLN A 17 -14.42 -38.59 -52.62
N GLN A 18 -13.89 -39.45 -53.49
CA GLN A 18 -13.55 -40.85 -53.16
C GLN A 18 -12.04 -41.13 -52.98
N GLN A 19 -11.16 -40.13 -53.11
CA GLN A 19 -9.71 -40.31 -52.84
C GLN A 19 -9.26 -39.87 -51.44
N GLN A 20 -10.07 -39.15 -50.67
CA GLN A 20 -9.71 -38.73 -49.30
C GLN A 20 -10.16 -39.70 -48.19
N GLN A 21 -11.03 -40.67 -48.50
CA GLN A 21 -11.43 -41.70 -47.52
C GLN A 21 -10.53 -42.95 -47.53
N PHE A 22 -9.68 -43.14 -48.55
CA PHE A 22 -8.71 -44.24 -48.60
C PHE A 22 -7.34 -43.88 -47.97
N GLN A 23 -7.01 -42.59 -47.82
CA GLN A 23 -5.76 -42.16 -47.16
C GLN A 23 -5.86 -42.06 -45.62
N GLN A 24 -7.06 -41.92 -45.07
CA GLN A 24 -7.25 -41.87 -43.61
C GLN A 24 -7.33 -43.26 -42.94
N GLN A 25 -7.62 -44.33 -43.69
CA GLN A 25 -7.56 -45.70 -43.16
C GLN A 25 -6.16 -46.33 -43.21
N GLN A 26 -5.23 -45.85 -44.05
CA GLN A 26 -3.83 -46.33 -44.06
C GLN A 26 -2.93 -45.68 -43.00
N GLN A 27 -3.31 -44.53 -42.42
CA GLN A 27 -2.58 -43.92 -41.30
C GLN A 27 -2.97 -44.47 -39.92
N TYR A 28 -4.05 -45.25 -39.82
CA TYR A 28 -4.50 -45.86 -38.57
C TYR A 28 -3.99 -47.30 -38.35
N GLN A 29 -3.37 -47.92 -39.36
CA GLN A 29 -2.77 -49.27 -39.26
C GLN A 29 -1.25 -49.28 -39.00
N SER A 30 -0.59 -48.13 -38.94
CA SER A 30 0.84 -48.03 -38.60
C SER A 30 1.15 -47.81 -37.10
N TYR A 31 0.12 -47.77 -36.24
CA TYR A 31 0.28 -47.50 -34.80
C TYR A 31 0.04 -48.72 -33.88
N VAL A 32 -0.05 -49.92 -34.44
CA VAL A 32 -0.07 -51.17 -33.69
C VAL A 32 1.09 -52.04 -34.16
N ASN A 33 2.29 -51.77 -33.63
CA ASN A 33 3.40 -52.72 -33.55
C ASN A 33 4.37 -52.22 -32.47
N GLN A 34 4.39 -52.93 -31.33
CA GLN A 34 5.41 -52.78 -30.29
C GLN A 34 6.74 -53.37 -30.78
N PRO A 35 7.90 -52.78 -30.43
CA PRO A 35 9.14 -53.53 -30.35
C PRO A 35 9.42 -53.93 -28.90
N ASP A 36 9.42 -55.25 -28.73
CA ASP A 36 10.23 -56.09 -27.85
C ASP A 36 11.20 -55.40 -26.86
N MET A 37 10.92 -55.59 -25.57
CA MET A 37 11.74 -55.20 -24.42
C MET A 37 12.74 -56.31 -24.08
N SER A 38 13.78 -56.47 -24.90
CA SER A 38 14.79 -57.52 -24.65
C SER A 38 16.25 -57.17 -24.99
N ASN A 39 16.61 -55.89 -25.21
CA ASN A 39 18.01 -55.49 -25.47
C ASN A 39 18.43 -54.19 -24.77
N MET A 40 18.43 -54.17 -23.43
CA MET A 40 19.01 -53.07 -22.64
C MET A 40 19.77 -53.59 -21.41
N HIS A 41 20.70 -54.54 -21.62
CA HIS A 41 21.59 -55.05 -20.55
C HIS A 41 23.08 -55.11 -20.91
N HIS A 42 23.53 -54.43 -21.95
CA HIS A 42 24.96 -54.21 -22.18
C HIS A 42 25.20 -52.80 -22.73
N THR A 43 25.60 -51.88 -21.84
CA THR A 43 26.66 -50.87 -21.99
C THR A 43 26.54 -49.87 -20.83
N ILE A 44 26.81 -50.34 -19.59
CA ILE A 44 27.11 -49.49 -18.43
C ILE A 44 28.39 -50.08 -17.84
N ALA A 45 29.53 -49.78 -18.46
CA ALA A 45 30.85 -50.11 -17.94
C ALA A 45 31.96 -49.35 -18.68
N THR A 46 31.80 -48.06 -18.97
CA THR A 46 32.93 -47.17 -19.32
C THR A 46 32.48 -45.71 -19.34
N ARG A 47 32.52 -45.06 -18.17
CA ARG A 47 32.76 -43.61 -17.94
C ARG A 47 32.55 -43.35 -16.44
N MET A 48 33.49 -43.88 -15.66
CA MET A 48 33.79 -43.37 -14.33
C MET A 48 34.93 -42.36 -14.52
N SER A 49 34.59 -41.08 -14.53
CA SER A 49 35.47 -39.95 -14.22
C SER A 49 34.66 -38.67 -14.42
N ASP A 50 33.76 -38.38 -13.49
CA ASP A 50 33.16 -37.06 -13.25
C ASP A 50 32.61 -37.13 -11.80
N GLU A 51 33.52 -37.32 -10.83
CA GLU A 51 33.27 -37.16 -9.39
C GLU A 51 33.85 -35.80 -8.92
N GLU A 52 33.60 -34.75 -9.68
CA GLU A 52 33.78 -33.36 -9.26
C GLU A 52 32.42 -32.65 -9.44
N SER A 53 31.53 -32.71 -8.45
CA SER A 53 30.43 -31.71 -8.38
C SER A 53 29.71 -31.58 -7.03
N ASP A 54 29.80 -32.55 -6.11
CA ASP A 54 29.06 -32.44 -4.85
C ASP A 54 29.81 -31.60 -3.79
N GLU A 55 31.15 -31.66 -3.76
CA GLU A 55 31.97 -30.85 -2.84
C GLU A 55 31.96 -29.36 -3.19
N GLU A 56 31.91 -28.99 -4.47
CA GLU A 56 31.82 -27.59 -4.90
C GLU A 56 30.44 -26.98 -4.58
N GLU A 57 29.34 -27.70 -4.78
CA GLU A 57 28.01 -27.22 -4.41
C GLU A 57 27.86 -27.07 -2.89
N ASP A 58 28.38 -28.02 -2.10
CA ASP A 58 28.36 -27.94 -0.63
C ASP A 58 29.26 -26.82 -0.10
N GLN A 59 30.44 -26.61 -0.69
CA GLN A 59 31.35 -25.52 -0.33
C GLN A 59 30.77 -24.14 -0.67
N ILE A 60 30.15 -23.98 -1.85
CA ILE A 60 29.41 -22.76 -2.23
C ILE A 60 28.29 -22.46 -1.23
N ASN A 61 27.65 -23.49 -0.67
CA ASN A 61 26.59 -23.32 0.32
C ASN A 61 27.14 -22.87 1.68
N ILE A 62 28.26 -23.44 2.16
CA ILE A 62 28.91 -23.06 3.42
C ILE A 62 29.43 -21.61 3.39
N ASP A 63 30.07 -21.22 2.30
CA ASP A 63 30.62 -19.87 2.16
C ASP A 63 29.51 -18.83 1.99
N GLN A 64 28.41 -19.19 1.32
CA GLN A 64 27.20 -18.37 1.28
C GLN A 64 26.57 -18.18 2.66
N ILE A 65 26.51 -19.24 3.47
CA ILE A 65 26.03 -19.19 4.86
C ILE A 65 26.94 -18.28 5.70
N THR A 66 28.26 -18.43 5.54
CA THR A 66 29.27 -17.62 6.23
C THR A 66 29.13 -16.15 5.87
N TYR A 67 29.07 -15.82 4.58
CA TYR A 67 28.80 -14.47 4.10
C TYR A 67 27.52 -13.89 4.71
N ASN A 68 26.40 -14.62 4.65
CA ASN A 68 25.12 -14.15 5.17
C ASN A 68 25.18 -13.92 6.69
N SER A 69 25.86 -14.80 7.43
CA SER A 69 26.07 -14.65 8.88
C SER A 69 26.86 -13.39 9.20
N LEU A 70 27.96 -13.12 8.47
CA LEU A 70 28.77 -11.92 8.67
C LEU A 70 27.98 -10.64 8.40
N ILE A 71 27.15 -10.60 7.34
CA ILE A 71 26.29 -9.44 7.03
C ILE A 71 25.27 -9.20 8.16
N ILE A 72 24.65 -10.26 8.68
CA ILE A 72 23.68 -10.16 9.79
C ILE A 72 24.35 -9.63 11.05
N GLU A 73 25.53 -10.16 11.41
CA GLU A 73 26.27 -9.71 12.59
C GLU A 73 26.74 -8.25 12.43
N ALA A 74 27.20 -7.88 11.23
CA ALA A 74 27.58 -6.50 10.94
C ALA A 74 26.39 -5.55 11.12
N TYR A 75 25.21 -5.92 10.63
CA TYR A 75 23.99 -5.13 10.79
C TYR A 75 23.54 -5.05 12.25
N ASN A 76 23.59 -6.16 13.00
CA ASN A 76 23.26 -6.18 14.43
C ASN A 76 24.22 -5.31 15.26
N ALA A 77 25.51 -5.30 14.93
CA ALA A 77 26.48 -4.39 15.53
C ALA A 77 26.16 -2.93 15.22
N PHE A 78 25.82 -2.61 13.97
CA PHE A 78 25.39 -1.27 13.56
C PHE A 78 24.14 -0.80 14.32
N GLN A 79 23.12 -1.65 14.47
CA GLN A 79 21.90 -1.32 15.24
C GLN A 79 22.21 -1.03 16.72
N ARG A 80 23.21 -1.72 17.29
CA ARG A 80 23.72 -1.48 18.65
C ARG A 80 24.66 -0.27 18.75
N ARG A 81 24.89 0.45 17.65
CA ARG A 81 25.85 1.57 17.51
C ARG A 81 27.31 1.19 17.76
N ASP A 82 27.66 -0.10 17.67
CA ASP A 82 29.04 -0.56 17.69
C ASP A 82 29.62 -0.51 16.27
N LEU A 83 30.00 0.70 15.85
CA LEU A 83 30.44 0.95 14.48
C LEU A 83 31.75 0.23 14.15
N LYS A 84 32.64 0.06 15.13
CA LYS A 84 33.93 -0.62 14.92
C LYS A 84 33.72 -2.10 14.65
N VAL A 85 32.94 -2.79 15.49
CA VAL A 85 32.61 -4.21 15.26
C VAL A 85 31.83 -4.39 13.97
N SER A 86 30.93 -3.45 13.63
CA SER A 86 30.22 -3.48 12.35
C SER A 86 31.16 -3.40 11.15
N ILE A 87 32.15 -2.51 11.18
CA ILE A 87 33.19 -2.40 10.14
C ILE A 87 33.96 -3.72 10.04
N ASP A 88 34.41 -4.27 11.16
CA ASP A 88 35.19 -5.52 11.16
C ASP A 88 34.42 -6.68 10.50
N PHE A 89 33.12 -6.83 10.79
CA PHE A 89 32.30 -7.86 10.15
C PHE A 89 32.06 -7.60 8.67
N TYR A 90 31.82 -6.34 8.26
CA TYR A 90 31.67 -6.03 6.84
C TYR A 90 32.98 -6.21 6.05
N LEU A 91 34.14 -5.92 6.63
CA LEU A 91 35.44 -6.18 5.99
C LEU A 91 35.69 -7.69 5.83
N LYS A 92 35.30 -8.52 6.81
CA LYS A 92 35.32 -9.99 6.67
C LYS A 92 34.37 -10.45 5.56
N ALA A 93 33.14 -9.92 5.52
CA ALA A 93 32.16 -10.24 4.48
C ALA A 93 32.65 -9.82 3.09
N LEU A 94 33.39 -8.71 3.00
CA LEU A 94 34.03 -8.26 1.77
C LEU A 94 35.07 -9.27 1.27
N GLY A 95 35.93 -9.78 2.15
CA GLY A 95 36.88 -10.83 1.81
C GLY A 95 36.21 -12.10 1.27
N GLU A 96 35.07 -12.49 1.84
CA GLU A 96 34.28 -13.61 1.32
C GLU A 96 33.64 -13.30 -0.05
N ALA A 97 33.11 -12.09 -0.24
CA ALA A 97 32.49 -11.70 -1.51
C ALA A 97 33.50 -11.59 -2.66
N GLU A 98 34.74 -11.17 -2.37
CA GLU A 98 35.82 -11.04 -3.33
C GLU A 98 36.27 -12.39 -3.90
N LYS A 99 36.22 -13.48 -3.12
CA LYS A 99 36.53 -14.85 -3.59
C LYS A 99 35.66 -15.27 -4.78
N TYR A 100 34.39 -14.87 -4.78
CA TYR A 100 33.42 -15.21 -5.84
C TYR A 100 33.35 -14.18 -6.97
N GLN A 101 34.14 -13.10 -6.89
CA GLN A 101 34.12 -11.99 -7.85
C GLN A 101 32.69 -11.44 -8.10
N ASN A 102 31.81 -11.53 -7.10
CA ASN A 102 30.43 -11.08 -7.25
C ASN A 102 30.36 -9.55 -7.09
N ILE A 103 30.46 -8.86 -8.23
CA ILE A 103 30.48 -7.39 -8.33
C ILE A 103 29.34 -6.74 -7.53
N GLU A 104 28.12 -7.30 -7.58
CA GLU A 104 26.95 -6.73 -6.93
C GLU A 104 27.04 -6.82 -5.40
N ARG A 105 27.51 -7.96 -4.87
CA ARG A 105 27.75 -8.13 -3.42
C ARG A 105 28.88 -7.25 -2.91
N ILE A 106 30.00 -7.22 -3.63
CA ILE A 106 31.16 -6.38 -3.28
C ILE A 106 30.70 -4.91 -3.23
N SER A 107 29.97 -4.45 -4.23
CA SER A 107 29.47 -3.07 -4.30
C SER A 107 28.45 -2.76 -3.20
N LEU A 108 27.58 -3.72 -2.84
CA LEU A 108 26.64 -3.58 -1.74
C LEU A 108 27.36 -3.43 -0.39
N ILE A 109 28.37 -4.27 -0.13
CA ILE A 109 29.17 -4.20 1.10
C ILE A 109 29.92 -2.87 1.18
N LYS A 110 30.58 -2.45 0.09
CA LYS A 110 31.28 -1.16 0.04
C LYS A 110 30.33 0.02 0.28
N SER A 111 29.13 -0.01 -0.28
CA SER A 111 28.09 0.98 -0.02
C SER A 111 27.66 1.01 1.46
N ASN A 112 27.49 -0.16 2.09
CA ASN A 112 27.15 -0.25 3.51
C ASN A 112 28.31 0.20 4.42
N LEU A 113 29.55 -0.19 4.09
CA LEU A 113 30.76 0.32 4.77
C LEU A 113 30.83 1.83 4.71
N ALA A 114 30.52 2.44 3.56
CA ALA A 114 30.51 3.88 3.41
C ALA A 114 29.48 4.56 4.33
N VAL A 115 28.29 3.98 4.49
CA VAL A 115 27.28 4.47 5.44
C VAL A 115 27.83 4.40 6.88
N ILE A 116 28.51 3.31 7.25
CA ILE A 116 29.09 3.18 8.58
C ILE A 116 30.22 4.20 8.80
N TYR A 117 31.12 4.34 7.83
CA TYR A 117 32.18 5.36 7.85
C TYR A 117 31.61 6.77 7.93
N PHE A 118 30.48 7.04 7.27
CA PHE A 118 29.77 8.30 7.41
C PHE A 118 29.29 8.54 8.84
N HIS A 119 28.70 7.53 9.48
CA HIS A 119 28.25 7.60 10.88
C HIS A 119 29.40 7.69 11.89
N SER A 120 30.61 7.22 11.54
CA SER A 120 31.82 7.40 12.33
C SER A 120 32.61 8.66 11.96
N CYS A 121 32.02 9.58 11.18
CA CYS A 121 32.62 10.83 10.70
C CYS A 121 33.90 10.66 9.86
N GLN A 122 34.13 9.48 9.28
CA GLN A 122 35.27 9.13 8.42
C GLN A 122 34.92 9.38 6.94
N TYR A 123 34.53 10.62 6.60
CA TYR A 123 33.93 10.96 5.31
C TYR A 123 34.81 10.65 4.10
N LYS A 124 36.14 10.76 4.22
CA LYS A 124 37.07 10.42 3.12
C LYS A 124 37.06 8.92 2.81
N GLN A 125 36.95 8.07 3.82
CA GLN A 125 36.85 6.62 3.63
C GLN A 125 35.48 6.26 3.07
N ALA A 126 34.41 6.91 3.54
CA ALA A 126 33.09 6.76 2.94
C ALA A 126 33.09 7.11 1.44
N GLU A 127 33.72 8.23 1.06
CA GLU A 127 33.88 8.64 -0.35
C GLU A 127 34.63 7.57 -1.15
N GLN A 128 35.76 7.08 -0.62
CA GLN A 128 36.57 6.06 -1.28
C GLN A 128 35.78 4.78 -1.54
N GLN A 129 35.08 4.24 -0.53
CA GLN A 129 34.29 3.02 -0.68
C GLN A 129 33.17 3.19 -1.73
N LEU A 130 32.53 4.36 -1.79
CA LEU A 130 31.48 4.64 -2.77
C LEU A 130 32.03 4.78 -4.19
N LYS A 131 33.21 5.39 -4.36
CA LYS A 131 33.88 5.48 -5.66
C LYS A 131 34.26 4.10 -6.19
N GLU A 132 34.88 3.27 -5.35
CA GLU A 132 35.22 1.89 -5.70
C GLU A 132 33.96 1.07 -6.07
N ALA A 133 32.86 1.21 -5.32
CA ALA A 133 31.58 0.58 -5.64
C ALA A 133 31.00 1.07 -6.98
N ALA A 134 31.08 2.39 -7.25
CA ALA A 134 30.58 2.96 -8.49
C ALA A 134 31.36 2.44 -9.70
N ASP A 135 32.70 2.38 -9.61
CA ASP A 135 33.56 1.90 -10.68
C ASP A 135 33.31 0.42 -11.00
N LEU A 136 33.17 -0.42 -9.97
CA LEU A 136 32.79 -1.82 -10.11
C LEU A 136 31.42 -1.98 -10.82
N LEU A 137 30.45 -1.16 -10.44
CA LEU A 137 29.12 -1.19 -11.06
C LEU A 137 29.11 -0.65 -12.49
N LYS A 138 30.12 0.11 -12.94
CA LYS A 138 30.27 0.54 -14.34
C LYS A 138 30.83 -0.56 -15.25
N GLN A 139 31.68 -1.45 -14.74
CA GLN A 139 32.44 -2.42 -15.55
C GLN A 139 31.64 -3.64 -16.05
N GLY A 140 30.44 -3.90 -15.54
CA GLY A 140 29.69 -5.11 -15.89
C GLY A 140 28.70 -4.94 -17.04
N SER A 141 28.64 -5.95 -17.92
CA SER A 141 27.94 -5.93 -19.20
C SER A 141 26.41 -6.07 -19.09
N GLN A 142 25.89 -6.64 -17.99
CA GLN A 142 24.46 -6.85 -17.80
C GLN A 142 23.86 -5.82 -16.84
N ARG A 143 22.90 -5.04 -17.35
CA ARG A 143 22.02 -4.17 -16.54
C ARG A 143 20.86 -5.00 -16.01
N SER A 144 20.93 -5.39 -14.74
CA SER A 144 19.80 -5.93 -13.99
C SER A 144 19.04 -4.80 -13.27
N ASP A 145 17.76 -5.05 -12.95
CA ASP A 145 16.93 -4.12 -12.18
C ASP A 145 17.56 -3.84 -10.81
N HIS A 146 18.11 -4.89 -10.18
CA HIS A 146 18.79 -4.81 -8.89
C HIS A 146 20.06 -3.96 -8.96
N ARG A 147 20.87 -4.13 -10.02
CA ARG A 147 22.07 -3.32 -10.26
C ARG A 147 21.74 -1.85 -10.41
N SER A 148 20.65 -1.53 -11.10
CA SER A 148 20.20 -0.13 -11.29
C SER A 148 19.81 0.51 -9.95
N ALA A 149 19.08 -0.20 -9.09
CA ALA A 149 18.75 0.25 -7.74
C ALA A 149 20.01 0.45 -6.88
N LEU A 150 20.98 -0.47 -6.96
CA LEU A 150 22.24 -0.34 -6.24
C LEU A 150 23.09 0.84 -6.75
N GLN A 151 23.14 1.08 -8.06
CA GLN A 151 23.81 2.25 -8.64
C GLN A 151 23.20 3.56 -8.14
N VAL A 152 21.88 3.68 -8.15
CA VAL A 152 21.18 4.86 -7.60
C VAL A 152 21.56 5.10 -6.14
N LYS A 153 21.62 4.04 -5.31
CA LYS A 153 22.06 4.13 -3.91
C LYS A 153 23.48 4.63 -3.75
N VAL A 154 24.41 4.05 -4.51
CA VAL A 154 25.84 4.40 -4.43
C VAL A 154 26.04 5.86 -4.83
N TYR A 155 25.45 6.30 -5.94
CA TYR A 155 25.58 7.68 -6.41
C TYR A 155 24.87 8.69 -5.50
N ALA A 156 23.69 8.36 -4.95
CA ALA A 156 23.01 9.22 -3.99
C ALA A 156 23.86 9.41 -2.72
N ASN A 157 24.39 8.33 -2.15
CA ASN A 157 25.28 8.41 -1.00
C ASN A 157 26.57 9.18 -1.31
N LEU A 158 27.12 9.00 -2.52
CA LEU A 158 28.32 9.73 -2.95
C LEU A 158 28.05 11.23 -3.08
N ALA A 159 26.88 11.62 -3.59
CA ALA A 159 26.47 13.02 -3.64
C ALA A 159 26.40 13.64 -2.23
N ILE A 160 25.80 12.94 -1.26
CA ILE A 160 25.73 13.40 0.14
C ILE A 160 27.13 13.56 0.74
N VAL A 161 28.00 12.55 0.57
CA VAL A 161 29.39 12.59 1.09
C VAL A 161 30.17 13.75 0.46
N ASN A 162 30.03 13.96 -0.84
CA ASN A 162 30.69 15.06 -1.56
C ASN A 162 30.21 16.44 -1.08
N ILE A 163 28.92 16.63 -0.80
CA ILE A 163 28.41 17.85 -0.15
C ILE A 163 29.09 18.08 1.20
N ILE A 164 29.23 17.03 2.02
CA ILE A 164 29.88 17.13 3.33
C ILE A 164 31.36 17.53 3.20
N LEU A 165 32.05 16.95 2.22
CA LEU A 165 33.46 17.23 1.90
C LEU A 165 33.67 18.56 1.16
N ASN A 166 32.61 19.31 0.84
CA ASN A 166 32.64 20.55 0.04
C ASN A 166 33.11 20.36 -1.41
N LYS A 167 32.85 19.17 -1.98
CA LYS A 167 33.12 18.80 -3.38
C LYS A 167 31.83 18.94 -4.19
N PHE A 168 31.41 20.19 -4.42
CA PHE A 168 30.05 20.48 -4.90
C PHE A 168 29.81 20.02 -6.34
N ASP A 169 30.80 20.17 -7.21
CA ASP A 169 30.69 19.74 -8.62
C ASP A 169 30.61 18.21 -8.70
N GLU A 170 31.40 17.50 -7.90
CA GLU A 170 31.36 16.03 -7.82
C GLU A 170 30.06 15.54 -7.16
N ALA A 171 29.45 16.33 -6.28
CA ALA A 171 28.14 16.01 -5.72
C ALA A 171 27.04 16.11 -6.78
N ILE A 172 27.06 17.16 -7.60
CA ILE A 172 26.14 17.35 -8.72
C ILE A 172 26.35 16.23 -9.76
N GLN A 173 27.60 15.93 -10.10
CA GLN A 173 27.93 14.85 -11.03
C GLN A 173 27.44 13.49 -10.54
N ALA A 174 27.62 13.17 -9.26
CA ALA A 174 27.10 11.94 -8.68
C ALA A 174 25.57 11.88 -8.77
N ASN A 175 24.87 12.99 -8.48
CA ASN A 175 23.42 13.05 -8.66
C ASN A 175 23.01 12.84 -10.13
N ASP A 176 23.72 13.45 -11.08
CA ASP A 176 23.44 13.29 -12.51
C ASP A 176 23.62 11.84 -12.97
N GLU A 177 24.62 11.12 -12.44
CA GLU A 177 24.82 9.69 -12.70
C GLU A 177 23.66 8.83 -12.12
N ALA A 178 23.15 9.17 -10.94
CA ALA A 178 21.93 8.54 -10.39
C ALA A 178 20.73 8.79 -11.32
N MET A 179 20.55 10.03 -11.77
CA MET A 179 19.46 10.41 -12.69
C MET A 179 19.58 9.73 -14.05
N ASN A 180 20.78 9.62 -14.60
CA ASN A 180 21.04 8.91 -15.85
C ASN A 180 20.69 7.42 -15.74
N THR A 181 20.98 6.81 -14.59
CA THR A 181 20.57 5.43 -14.28
C THR A 181 19.05 5.31 -14.29
N ILE A 182 18.34 6.25 -13.64
CA ILE A 182 16.88 6.30 -13.64
C ILE A 182 16.35 6.45 -15.07
N TYR A 183 16.79 7.46 -15.82
CA TYR A 183 16.30 7.71 -17.18
C TYR A 183 16.52 6.56 -18.15
N SER A 184 17.60 5.79 -17.95
CA SER A 184 17.93 4.61 -18.74
C SER A 184 17.14 3.35 -18.37
N SER A 185 16.41 3.35 -17.26
CA SER A 185 15.63 2.20 -16.79
C SER A 185 14.27 2.07 -17.51
N LYS A 186 13.58 0.95 -17.31
CA LYS A 186 12.23 0.73 -17.87
C LYS A 186 11.21 1.66 -17.19
N ASP A 187 10.17 2.10 -17.89
CA ASP A 187 9.20 3.09 -17.36
C ASP A 187 8.58 2.70 -16.01
N ILE A 188 8.30 1.42 -15.78
CA ILE A 188 7.77 0.92 -14.50
C ILE A 188 8.79 1.16 -13.36
N GLN A 189 10.08 0.96 -13.62
CA GLN A 189 11.16 1.10 -12.63
C GLN A 189 11.59 2.56 -12.43
N LYS A 190 11.46 3.43 -13.44
CA LYS A 190 11.83 4.84 -13.33
C LYS A 190 11.21 5.49 -12.10
N ARG A 191 9.95 5.18 -11.86
CA ARG A 191 9.21 5.68 -10.71
C ARG A 191 9.78 5.14 -9.41
N ASP A 192 9.94 3.83 -9.29
CA ASP A 192 10.43 3.19 -8.06
C ASP A 192 11.84 3.67 -7.70
N LEU A 193 12.73 3.80 -8.70
CA LEU A 193 14.09 4.31 -8.51
C LEU A 193 14.11 5.80 -8.15
N LEU A 194 13.19 6.60 -8.72
CA LEU A 194 13.06 8.01 -8.34
C LEU A 194 12.53 8.16 -6.91
N GLU A 195 11.51 7.39 -6.52
CA GLU A 195 11.00 7.35 -5.15
C GLU A 195 12.11 6.93 -4.17
N GLU A 196 12.94 5.96 -4.55
CA GLU A 196 14.11 5.54 -3.76
C GLU A 196 15.17 6.65 -3.64
N LEU A 197 15.47 7.38 -4.72
CA LEU A 197 16.40 8.52 -4.70
C LEU A 197 15.89 9.67 -3.82
N VAL A 198 14.61 10.02 -3.92
CA VAL A 198 13.96 11.02 -3.06
C VAL A 198 14.00 10.57 -1.60
N TYR A 199 13.80 9.28 -1.35
CA TYR A 199 13.88 8.73 0.00
C TYR A 199 15.29 8.80 0.58
N LEU A 200 16.33 8.54 -0.21
CA LEU A 200 17.71 8.63 0.27
C LEU A 200 18.11 10.04 0.68
N TYR A 201 17.70 11.06 -0.08
CA TYR A 201 18.03 12.46 0.25
C TYR A 201 17.15 13.05 1.35
N PHE A 202 15.83 12.80 1.29
CA PHE A 202 14.88 13.55 2.13
C PHE A 202 14.16 12.68 3.16
N ARG A 203 14.26 11.35 3.08
CA ARG A 203 13.45 10.37 3.84
C ARG A 203 11.95 10.47 3.54
N PHE A 204 11.60 10.92 2.34
CA PHE A 204 10.24 10.98 1.81
C PHE A 204 10.09 10.13 0.56
N LEU A 205 8.87 9.66 0.29
CA LEU A 205 8.57 8.94 -0.94
C LEU A 205 8.35 9.88 -2.14
N SER A 206 7.96 11.14 -1.90
CA SER A 206 7.70 12.13 -2.95
C SER A 206 7.79 13.56 -2.43
N PHE A 207 7.99 14.55 -3.32
CA PHE A 207 7.90 15.97 -2.94
C PHE A 207 6.49 16.38 -2.55
N GLU A 208 5.47 15.71 -3.09
CA GLU A 208 4.08 15.87 -2.65
C GLU A 208 3.93 15.43 -1.17
N SER A 209 4.47 14.27 -0.80
CA SER A 209 4.45 13.78 0.59
C SER A 209 5.19 14.72 1.54
N MET A 210 6.30 15.29 1.06
CA MET A 210 7.09 16.28 1.77
C MET A 210 6.32 17.60 1.97
N GLY A 211 5.57 18.04 0.96
CA GLY A 211 4.78 19.28 0.96
C GLY A 211 3.48 19.21 1.77
N ASN A 212 2.82 18.06 1.84
CA ASN A 212 1.48 17.93 2.46
C ASN A 212 1.44 18.18 3.97
N GLY A 213 2.58 18.26 4.66
CA GLY A 213 2.64 18.83 6.02
C GLY A 213 1.99 17.99 7.11
N ILE A 214 1.55 16.77 6.78
CA ILE A 214 0.96 15.82 7.73
C ILE A 214 2.08 15.20 8.58
N PHE A 215 2.71 16.04 9.39
CA PHE A 215 3.68 15.64 10.43
C PHE A 215 3.07 15.74 11.82
N ASP A 216 1.79 16.11 11.92
CA ASP A 216 1.08 16.27 13.17
C ASP A 216 1.18 14.97 13.98
N ASN A 217 1.81 15.09 15.15
CA ASN A 217 2.13 14.00 16.07
C ASN A 217 3.37 13.15 15.70
N ALA A 218 4.28 13.55 14.81
CA ALA A 218 5.60 12.91 14.75
C ALA A 218 6.49 13.33 15.93
N GLU A 219 6.26 14.55 16.44
CA GLU A 219 7.05 15.22 17.48
C GLU A 219 7.17 14.38 18.77
N PHE A 220 6.12 13.64 19.17
CA PHE A 220 6.11 12.86 20.42
C PHE A 220 7.07 11.66 20.43
N LYS A 221 7.62 11.28 19.26
CA LYS A 221 8.50 10.10 19.12
C LYS A 221 9.97 10.41 19.38
N TYR A 222 10.33 11.68 19.48
CA TYR A 222 11.70 12.12 19.53
C TYR A 222 12.02 12.70 20.92
N ASP A 223 13.22 12.41 21.40
CA ASP A 223 13.80 13.13 22.53
C ASP A 223 14.19 14.56 22.11
N GLU A 224 14.60 15.40 23.06
CA GLU A 224 14.86 16.82 22.78
C GLU A 224 15.88 17.04 21.65
N PRO A 225 17.07 16.39 21.63
CA PRO A 225 18.05 16.58 20.55
C PRO A 225 17.54 16.04 19.21
N THR A 226 16.89 14.88 19.19
CA THR A 226 16.36 14.33 17.94
C THR A 226 15.21 15.17 17.42
N LEU A 227 14.42 15.78 18.32
CA LEU A 227 13.33 16.69 17.96
C LEU A 227 13.88 18.00 17.35
N ALA A 228 14.99 18.52 17.88
CA ALA A 228 15.69 19.67 17.32
C ALA A 228 16.18 19.37 15.89
N CYS A 229 16.87 18.23 15.69
CA CYS A 229 17.27 17.73 14.37
C CYS A 229 16.09 17.55 13.42
N PHE A 230 14.98 17.00 13.93
CA PHE A 230 13.75 16.82 13.16
C PHE A 230 13.21 18.17 12.66
N TYR A 231 13.10 19.18 13.54
CA TYR A 231 12.64 20.51 13.13
C TYR A 231 13.61 21.18 12.15
N SER A 232 14.93 21.12 12.37
CA SER A 232 15.90 21.65 11.42
C SER A 232 15.77 21.00 10.05
N SER A 233 15.58 19.67 10.02
CA SER A 233 15.37 18.93 8.77
C SER A 233 14.07 19.33 8.08
N MET A 234 12.97 19.49 8.84
CA MET A 234 11.69 19.94 8.29
C MET A 234 11.77 21.36 7.75
N ALA A 235 12.49 22.25 8.44
CA ALA A 235 12.68 23.62 8.01
C ALA A 235 13.43 23.69 6.68
N LEU A 236 14.57 23.00 6.57
CA LEU A 236 15.33 22.90 5.32
C LEU A 236 14.50 22.29 4.20
N ASN A 237 13.74 21.23 4.48
CA ASN A 237 12.85 20.61 3.51
C ASN A 237 11.81 21.60 2.97
N ARG A 238 11.22 22.41 3.84
CA ARG A 238 10.27 23.46 3.44
C ARG A 238 10.93 24.55 2.62
N GLU A 239 12.14 24.95 3.00
CA GLU A 239 12.96 25.89 2.23
C GLU A 239 13.23 25.37 0.81
N LEU A 240 13.63 24.09 0.68
CA LEU A 240 13.86 23.42 -0.61
C LEU A 240 12.58 23.29 -1.46
N CYS A 241 11.41 23.28 -0.82
CA CYS A 241 10.12 23.29 -1.50
C CYS A 241 9.61 24.69 -1.88
N ASN A 242 10.33 25.75 -1.52
CA ASN A 242 9.91 27.16 -1.60
C ASN A 242 8.70 27.50 -0.71
N ASP A 243 8.48 26.75 0.37
CA ASP A 243 7.48 27.03 1.41
C ASP A 243 8.15 27.77 2.58
N ASN A 244 8.61 28.98 2.29
CA ASN A 244 9.44 29.77 3.18
C ASN A 244 8.74 30.13 4.50
N GLN A 245 7.40 30.25 4.51
CA GLN A 245 6.63 30.53 5.73
C GLN A 245 6.68 29.33 6.69
N ALA A 246 6.42 28.12 6.18
CA ALA A 246 6.53 26.92 7.00
C ALA A 246 7.99 26.65 7.40
N ALA A 247 8.95 26.93 6.51
CA ALA A 247 10.37 26.84 6.81
C ALA A 247 10.74 27.72 8.01
N LEU A 248 10.30 28.98 8.02
CA LEU A 248 10.51 29.91 9.12
C LEU A 248 9.93 29.37 10.43
N THR A 249 8.68 28.90 10.42
CA THR A 249 8.04 28.30 11.61
C THR A 249 8.83 27.11 12.17
N TYR A 250 9.32 26.22 11.30
CA TYR A 250 10.12 25.08 11.74
C TYR A 250 11.53 25.48 12.21
N HIS A 251 12.16 26.48 11.58
CA HIS A 251 13.43 27.02 12.07
C HIS A 251 13.27 27.67 13.45
N GLU A 252 12.19 28.41 13.71
CA GLU A 252 11.92 28.99 15.03
C GLU A 252 11.70 27.92 16.09
N LYS A 253 10.96 26.85 15.76
CA LYS A 253 10.84 25.66 16.63
C LYS A 253 12.21 25.01 16.89
N ALA A 254 13.02 24.83 15.86
CA ALA A 254 14.35 24.25 15.98
C ALA A 254 15.27 25.10 16.84
N LEU A 255 15.29 26.42 16.63
CA LEU A 255 16.10 27.38 17.39
C LEU A 255 15.79 27.29 18.88
N LYS A 256 14.50 27.30 19.23
CA LYS A 256 14.08 27.15 20.62
C LYS A 256 14.61 25.87 21.25
N MET A 257 14.59 24.74 20.52
CA MET A 257 15.11 23.47 21.03
C MET A 257 16.64 23.49 21.16
N TRP A 258 17.37 24.04 20.17
CA TRP A 258 18.83 24.15 20.23
C TRP A 258 19.31 25.03 21.38
N GLU A 259 18.59 26.10 21.68
CA GLU A 259 18.85 26.94 22.85
C GLU A 259 18.58 26.22 24.17
N GLN A 260 17.52 25.40 24.24
CA GLN A 260 17.21 24.60 25.43
C GLN A 260 18.27 23.55 25.73
N ILE A 261 18.84 22.93 24.69
CA ILE A 261 19.90 21.91 24.81
C ILE A 261 21.28 22.57 24.98
N ASN A 262 21.36 23.89 24.87
CA ASN A 262 22.60 24.67 24.92
C ASN A 262 23.62 24.24 23.84
N ASP A 263 23.14 24.05 22.60
CA ASP A 263 24.01 23.83 21.43
C ASP A 263 24.18 25.14 20.64
N PRO A 264 25.25 25.91 20.90
CA PRO A 264 25.44 27.21 20.27
C PRO A 264 25.73 27.07 18.76
N GLY A 265 26.27 25.95 18.31
CA GLY A 265 26.58 25.70 16.89
C GLY A 265 25.33 25.62 16.03
N PHE A 266 24.40 24.74 16.42
CA PHE A 266 23.15 24.59 15.67
C PHE A 266 22.20 25.77 15.85
N ALA A 267 22.20 26.42 17.02
CA ALA A 267 21.45 27.66 17.21
C ALA A 267 21.95 28.77 16.26
N LEU A 268 23.27 28.92 16.11
CA LEU A 268 23.89 29.90 15.21
C LEU A 268 23.51 29.65 13.74
N LEU A 269 23.61 28.40 13.27
CA LEU A 269 23.21 28.02 11.91
C LEU A 269 21.71 28.25 11.67
N THR A 270 20.88 27.94 12.67
CA THR A 270 19.43 28.14 12.57
C THR A 270 19.07 29.62 12.49
N LEU A 271 19.70 30.48 13.29
CA LEU A 271 19.53 31.93 13.23
C LEU A 271 19.92 32.50 11.86
N LYS A 272 21.03 32.03 11.28
CA LYS A 272 21.47 32.44 9.94
C LYS A 272 20.40 32.14 8.88
N HIS A 273 19.79 30.95 8.93
CA HIS A 273 18.68 30.59 8.02
C HIS A 273 17.45 31.47 8.22
N ILE A 274 17.05 31.68 9.48
CA ILE A 274 15.92 32.56 9.82
C ILE A 274 16.14 33.94 9.20
N ILE A 275 17.31 34.56 9.43
CA ILE A 275 17.66 35.87 8.87
C ILE A 275 17.57 35.87 7.34
N GLN A 276 18.15 34.85 6.69
CA GLN A 276 18.15 34.75 5.23
C GLN A 276 16.74 34.61 4.66
N ILE A 277 15.86 33.84 5.30
CA ILE A 277 14.47 33.67 4.87
C ILE A 277 13.67 34.95 5.15
N SER A 278 13.80 35.55 6.34
CA SER A 278 13.10 36.77 6.73
C SER A 278 13.46 37.97 5.84
N GLN A 279 14.69 38.07 5.36
CA GLN A 279 15.12 39.08 4.39
C GLN A 279 14.28 39.05 3.10
N GLN A 280 13.75 37.89 2.72
CA GLN A 280 12.89 37.75 1.54
C GLN A 280 11.46 38.29 1.78
N TYR A 281 11.05 38.46 3.04
CA TYR A 281 9.72 38.91 3.44
C TYR A 281 9.64 40.38 3.90
N SER A 282 10.75 41.13 3.85
CA SER A 282 10.83 42.54 4.26
C SER A 282 10.42 42.83 5.71
N ASP A 283 10.50 41.84 6.60
CA ASP A 283 10.22 41.99 8.03
C ASP A 283 11.45 42.54 8.78
N GLN A 284 11.69 43.84 8.63
CA GLN A 284 12.90 44.48 9.13
C GLN A 284 13.05 44.41 10.66
N GLN A 285 11.95 44.44 11.41
CA GLN A 285 12.02 44.42 12.88
C GLN A 285 12.51 43.08 13.42
N ASN A 286 11.99 41.97 12.90
CA ASN A 286 12.41 40.63 13.33
C ASN A 286 13.84 40.32 12.88
N ILE A 287 14.27 40.79 11.70
CA ILE A 287 15.65 40.60 11.21
C ILE A 287 16.67 41.20 12.19
N VAL A 288 16.46 42.44 12.66
CA VAL A 288 17.37 43.10 13.61
C VAL A 288 17.46 42.32 14.91
N GLN A 289 16.34 41.80 15.42
CA GLN A 289 16.34 40.97 16.64
C GLN A 289 17.14 39.68 16.45
N TYR A 290 16.94 38.96 15.34
CA TYR A 290 17.68 37.74 15.06
C TYR A 290 19.17 38.00 14.82
N GLN A 291 19.53 39.10 14.16
CA GLN A 291 20.92 39.53 13.97
C GLN A 291 21.61 39.82 15.31
N ASN A 292 20.94 40.53 16.22
CA ASN A 292 21.47 40.79 17.55
C ASN A 292 21.72 39.50 18.33
N ARG A 293 20.76 38.57 18.32
CA ARG A 293 20.92 37.24 18.94
C ARG A 293 22.08 36.45 18.34
N MET A 294 22.22 36.47 17.01
CA MET A 294 23.33 35.81 16.31
C MET A 294 24.68 36.41 16.73
N ASN A 295 24.77 37.74 16.83
CA ASN A 295 25.98 38.46 17.26
C ASN A 295 26.35 38.17 18.72
N GLU A 296 25.37 38.00 19.60
CA GLU A 296 25.62 37.56 20.97
C GLU A 296 26.16 36.13 21.02
N LEU A 297 25.56 35.22 20.24
CA LEU A 297 25.98 33.82 20.19
C LEU A 297 27.40 33.66 19.63
N LEU A 298 27.81 34.50 18.67
CA LEU A 298 29.18 34.55 18.16
C LEU A 298 30.23 34.94 19.21
N LYS A 299 29.83 35.53 20.34
CA LYS A 299 30.73 35.80 21.48
C LYS A 299 30.97 34.57 22.36
N HIS A 300 30.28 33.45 22.10
CA HIS A 300 30.44 32.22 22.87
C HIS A 300 31.89 31.68 22.76
N PRO A 301 32.48 31.13 23.84
CA PRO A 301 33.85 30.63 23.85
C PRO A 301 34.19 29.67 22.71
N ASP A 302 33.24 28.83 22.30
CA ASP A 302 33.41 27.83 21.24
C ASP A 302 33.69 28.44 19.85
N PHE A 303 33.36 29.71 19.65
CA PHE A 303 33.61 30.43 18.40
C PHE A 303 34.83 31.35 18.47
N LYS A 304 35.63 31.29 19.54
CA LYS A 304 36.82 32.12 19.68
C LYS A 304 37.81 31.83 18.54
N GLY A 305 38.07 32.85 17.71
CA GLY A 305 38.96 32.74 16.55
C GLY A 305 38.31 32.17 15.28
N VAL A 306 37.00 31.89 15.30
CA VAL A 306 36.24 31.51 14.10
C VAL A 306 35.82 32.77 13.35
N ASN A 307 36.14 32.86 12.06
CA ASN A 307 35.64 33.91 11.19
C ASN A 307 34.21 33.56 10.70
N PRO A 308 33.17 34.36 11.04
CA PRO A 308 31.78 34.07 10.67
C PRO A 308 31.55 33.98 9.16
N ASP A 309 32.19 34.83 8.36
CA ASP A 309 32.06 34.81 6.90
C ASP A 309 32.60 33.49 6.33
N THR A 310 33.70 33.00 6.89
CA THR A 310 34.27 31.71 6.48
C THR A 310 33.39 30.53 6.90
N LEU A 311 32.80 30.61 8.10
CA LEU A 311 31.88 29.59 8.63
C LEU A 311 30.64 29.47 7.74
N PHE A 312 30.01 30.60 7.40
CA PHE A 312 28.77 30.60 6.62
C PHE A 312 28.99 30.39 5.12
N LYS A 313 30.11 30.82 4.54
CA LYS A 313 30.36 30.67 3.10
C LYS A 313 30.21 29.21 2.63
N LYS A 314 30.90 28.28 3.30
CA LYS A 314 30.82 26.85 2.94
C LYS A 314 29.43 26.28 3.17
N PHE A 315 28.74 26.77 4.18
CA PHE A 315 27.39 26.35 4.49
C PHE A 315 26.38 26.82 3.42
N GLU A 316 26.45 28.08 3.00
CA GLU A 316 25.64 28.63 1.92
C GLU A 316 25.89 27.91 0.58
N GLU A 317 27.14 27.56 0.29
CA GLU A 317 27.51 26.74 -0.87
C GLU A 317 26.88 25.32 -0.80
N LYS A 318 26.85 24.68 0.38
CA LYS A 318 26.14 23.40 0.59
C LYS A 318 24.64 23.51 0.31
N ILE A 319 23.99 24.56 0.84
CA ILE A 319 22.56 24.80 0.62
C ILE A 319 22.27 25.06 -0.86
N LYS A 320 23.13 25.82 -1.54
CA LYS A 320 23.02 26.08 -2.99
C LYS A 320 23.11 24.80 -3.80
N CYS A 321 24.10 23.94 -3.51
CA CYS A 321 24.24 22.63 -4.14
C CYS A 321 23.00 21.75 -3.91
N ALA A 322 22.50 21.67 -2.66
CA ALA A 322 21.30 20.92 -2.33
C ALA A 322 20.06 21.44 -3.07
N LYS A 323 19.89 22.76 -3.20
CA LYS A 323 18.81 23.38 -3.98
C LYS A 323 18.86 23.00 -5.46
N GLN A 324 20.05 22.97 -6.05
CA GLN A 324 20.23 22.55 -7.44
C GLN A 324 19.79 21.10 -7.65
N ILE A 325 20.29 20.16 -6.82
CA ILE A 325 19.89 18.75 -6.86
C ILE A 325 18.38 18.60 -6.68
N THR A 326 17.80 19.25 -5.66
CA THR A 326 16.37 19.22 -5.37
C THR A 326 15.53 19.69 -6.56
N SER A 327 15.96 20.75 -7.25
CA SER A 327 15.24 21.30 -8.40
C SER A 327 15.16 20.33 -9.58
N VAL A 328 16.22 19.55 -9.81
CA VAL A 328 16.28 18.51 -10.84
C VAL A 328 15.29 17.40 -10.50
N LEU A 329 15.35 16.87 -9.27
CA LEU A 329 14.46 15.80 -8.81
C LEU A 329 12.98 16.19 -8.87
N LYS A 330 12.64 17.40 -8.39
CA LYS A 330 11.28 17.93 -8.40
C LYS A 330 10.73 18.04 -9.81
N ARG A 331 11.55 18.49 -10.76
CA ARG A 331 11.16 18.57 -12.18
C ARG A 331 10.91 17.18 -12.76
N THR A 332 11.77 16.21 -12.47
CA THR A 332 11.64 14.84 -12.96
C THR A 332 10.43 14.13 -12.38
N GLU A 333 10.14 14.30 -11.10
CA GLU A 333 8.95 13.74 -10.46
C GLU A 333 7.69 14.30 -11.11
N GLN A 334 7.60 15.62 -11.28
CA GLN A 334 6.46 16.27 -11.94
C GLN A 334 6.25 15.79 -13.37
N GLN A 335 7.32 15.57 -14.13
CA GLN A 335 7.25 15.01 -15.48
C GLN A 335 6.75 13.57 -15.46
N SER A 336 7.27 12.74 -14.54
CA SER A 336 6.89 11.33 -14.39
C SER A 336 5.41 11.19 -14.01
N VAL A 337 4.93 12.01 -13.08
CA VAL A 337 3.50 12.05 -12.68
C VAL A 337 2.61 12.44 -13.87
N LYS A 338 2.98 13.49 -14.62
CA LYS A 338 2.22 13.91 -15.82
C LYS A 338 2.18 12.82 -16.89
N GLN A 339 3.31 12.16 -17.15
CA GLN A 339 3.39 11.05 -18.09
C GLN A 339 2.49 9.90 -17.66
N PHE A 340 2.58 9.47 -16.41
CA PHE A 340 1.74 8.41 -15.85
C PHE A 340 0.25 8.74 -15.92
N GLN A 341 -0.15 9.95 -15.52
CA GLN A 341 -1.54 10.41 -15.63
C GLN A 341 -2.02 10.40 -17.09
N SER A 342 -1.17 10.83 -18.03
CA SER A 342 -1.52 10.82 -19.46
C SER A 342 -1.65 9.40 -20.02
N GLN A 343 -0.81 8.45 -19.58
CA GLN A 343 -0.86 7.04 -19.97
C GLN A 343 -2.09 6.36 -19.37
N VAL A 344 -2.37 6.56 -18.09
CA VAL A 344 -3.55 6.02 -17.39
C VAL A 344 -4.84 6.58 -18.00
N ASN A 345 -4.90 7.88 -18.27
CA ASN A 345 -6.07 8.47 -18.92
C ASN A 345 -6.25 7.92 -20.35
N LYS A 346 -5.17 7.75 -21.12
CA LYS A 346 -5.21 7.14 -22.46
C LYS A 346 -5.56 5.65 -22.42
N SER A 347 -5.05 4.87 -21.46
CA SER A 347 -5.33 3.44 -21.34
C SER A 347 -6.75 3.20 -20.86
N ILE A 348 -7.22 3.90 -19.82
CA ILE A 348 -8.59 3.80 -19.32
C ILE A 348 -9.63 4.21 -20.39
N LEU A 349 -9.29 5.17 -21.26
CA LEU A 349 -10.16 5.62 -22.35
C LEU A 349 -10.08 4.75 -23.62
N LYS A 350 -8.98 4.01 -23.86
CA LYS A 350 -8.79 3.20 -25.09
C LYS A 350 -8.80 1.69 -24.90
N SER A 351 -8.50 1.17 -23.71
CA SER A 351 -8.39 -0.27 -23.51
C SER A 351 -9.76 -0.91 -23.42
N ASN A 352 -10.03 -1.85 -24.31
CA ASN A 352 -11.10 -2.82 -24.11
C ASN A 352 -10.68 -3.69 -22.91
N ILE A 353 -11.62 -4.08 -22.04
CA ILE A 353 -11.34 -4.87 -20.83
C ILE A 353 -10.58 -6.18 -21.13
N GLY A 354 -10.64 -6.66 -22.38
CA GLY A 354 -9.84 -7.77 -22.87
C GLY A 354 -8.33 -7.58 -22.69
N ASP A 355 -7.83 -6.34 -22.77
CA ASP A 355 -6.40 -6.04 -22.68
C ASP A 355 -5.92 -6.01 -21.23
N ILE A 356 -6.75 -5.51 -20.30
CA ILE A 356 -6.49 -5.51 -18.85
C ILE A 356 -6.54 -6.94 -18.27
N LEU A 357 -7.39 -7.81 -18.80
CA LEU A 357 -7.45 -9.21 -18.37
C LEU A 357 -6.36 -10.08 -19.02
N ASN A 358 -5.78 -9.63 -20.14
CA ASN A 358 -4.62 -10.27 -20.80
C ASN A 358 -3.28 -9.97 -20.10
N GLU A 359 -3.24 -9.06 -19.13
CA GLU A 359 -2.04 -8.73 -18.35
C GLU A 359 -1.50 -9.94 -17.55
N TYR A 360 -2.32 -10.99 -17.37
CA TYR A 360 -1.94 -12.28 -16.76
C TYR A 360 -1.44 -13.31 -17.79
N GLY A 361 -1.20 -12.92 -19.04
CA GLY A 361 -0.62 -13.77 -20.09
C GLY A 361 -1.52 -14.87 -20.65
N GLU A 362 -2.75 -15.02 -20.16
CA GLU A 362 -3.70 -16.06 -20.57
C GLU A 362 -4.94 -15.44 -21.27
N PRO A 363 -5.35 -15.91 -22.46
CA PRO A 363 -6.53 -15.39 -23.16
C PRO A 363 -7.82 -15.44 -22.31
N LEU A 364 -8.65 -14.40 -22.38
CA LEU A 364 -9.90 -14.26 -21.61
C LEU A 364 -10.81 -15.51 -21.67
N TRP A 365 -10.88 -16.17 -22.83
CA TRP A 365 -11.71 -17.36 -23.00
C TRP A 365 -11.19 -18.56 -22.20
N LYS A 366 -9.86 -18.74 -22.09
CA LYS A 366 -9.25 -19.78 -21.27
C LYS A 366 -9.51 -19.52 -19.78
N GLN A 367 -9.37 -18.27 -19.35
CA GLN A 367 -9.69 -17.86 -17.98
C GLN A 367 -11.16 -18.13 -17.64
N ALA A 368 -12.09 -17.72 -18.53
CA ALA A 368 -13.52 -17.94 -18.36
C ALA A 368 -13.88 -19.42 -18.28
N LEU A 369 -13.34 -20.22 -19.21
CA LEU A 369 -13.56 -21.66 -19.26
C LEU A 369 -13.02 -22.35 -18.01
N ARG A 370 -11.78 -22.04 -17.59
CA ARG A 370 -11.17 -22.59 -16.38
C ARG A 370 -11.97 -22.28 -15.12
N LEU A 371 -12.38 -21.01 -14.94
CA LEU A 371 -13.21 -20.61 -13.81
C LEU A 371 -14.53 -21.37 -13.78
N ARG A 372 -15.16 -21.56 -14.94
CA ARG A 372 -16.41 -22.30 -15.06
C ARG A 372 -16.22 -23.78 -14.72
N LEU A 373 -15.20 -24.43 -15.26
CA LEU A 373 -14.87 -25.84 -14.98
C LEU A 373 -14.56 -26.05 -13.49
N CYS A 374 -13.75 -25.19 -12.88
CA CYS A 374 -13.47 -25.24 -11.43
C CYS A 374 -14.75 -25.11 -10.58
N THR A 375 -15.67 -24.24 -11.01
CA THR A 375 -16.97 -24.06 -10.34
C THR A 375 -17.84 -25.30 -10.48
N SER A 376 -17.92 -25.88 -11.69
CA SER A 376 -18.67 -27.12 -11.95
C SER A 376 -18.11 -28.32 -11.18
N ILE A 377 -16.78 -28.45 -11.08
CA ILE A 377 -16.13 -29.48 -10.25
C ILE A 377 -16.51 -29.30 -8.78
N SER A 378 -16.48 -28.06 -8.27
CA SER A 378 -16.84 -27.77 -6.88
C SER A 378 -18.30 -28.11 -6.58
N TYR A 379 -19.20 -27.79 -7.51
CA TYR A 379 -20.62 -28.14 -7.42
C TYR A 379 -20.83 -29.67 -7.47
N SER A 380 -20.15 -30.36 -8.39
CA SER A 380 -20.20 -31.82 -8.50
C SER A 380 -19.71 -32.51 -7.22
N ARG A 381 -18.65 -31.99 -6.59
CA ARG A 381 -18.19 -32.46 -5.26
C ARG A 381 -19.23 -32.27 -4.17
N SER A 382 -20.02 -31.19 -4.22
CA SER A 382 -21.11 -30.98 -3.25
C SER A 382 -22.27 -31.94 -3.48
N LEU A 383 -22.61 -32.24 -4.73
CA LEU A 383 -23.61 -33.24 -5.07
C LEU A 383 -23.19 -34.63 -4.58
N LEU A 384 -21.93 -35.03 -4.79
CA LEU A 384 -21.40 -36.31 -4.31
C LEU A 384 -21.41 -36.47 -2.78
N LYS A 385 -21.70 -35.42 -2.00
CA LYS A 385 -21.89 -35.50 -0.55
C LYS A 385 -23.35 -35.71 -0.14
N ASP A 386 -24.30 -35.56 -1.07
CA ASP A 386 -25.72 -35.81 -0.82
C ASP A 386 -25.99 -37.32 -0.85
N GLU A 387 -26.59 -37.84 0.20
CA GLU A 387 -26.92 -39.26 0.38
C GLU A 387 -28.03 -39.73 -0.58
N LYS A 388 -28.75 -38.81 -1.22
CA LYS A 388 -29.87 -39.11 -2.13
C LYS A 388 -29.45 -39.49 -3.55
N ILE A 389 -28.15 -39.43 -3.87
CA ILE A 389 -27.64 -39.73 -5.22
C ILE A 389 -27.41 -41.24 -5.35
N ASP A 390 -28.04 -41.84 -6.36
CA ASP A 390 -27.86 -43.27 -6.62
C ASP A 390 -26.43 -43.58 -7.14
N LYS A 391 -26.05 -44.86 -7.09
CA LYS A 391 -24.70 -45.31 -7.48
C LYS A 391 -24.35 -44.92 -8.93
N LYS A 392 -25.30 -45.03 -9.86
CA LYS A 392 -25.10 -44.76 -11.28
C LYS A 392 -24.90 -43.27 -11.54
N GLN A 393 -25.67 -42.42 -10.86
CA GLN A 393 -25.50 -40.97 -10.87
C GLN A 393 -24.17 -40.55 -10.26
N ARG A 394 -23.75 -41.20 -9.16
CA ARG A 394 -22.46 -40.96 -8.50
C ARG A 394 -21.29 -41.25 -9.44
N GLU A 395 -21.35 -42.37 -10.16
CA GLU A 395 -20.35 -42.76 -11.17
C GLU A 395 -20.32 -41.75 -12.33
N ALA A 396 -21.48 -41.37 -12.86
CA ALA A 396 -21.58 -40.39 -13.95
C ALA A 396 -21.02 -39.01 -13.56
N ILE A 397 -21.32 -38.53 -12.34
CA ILE A 397 -20.79 -37.26 -11.82
C ILE A 397 -19.27 -37.34 -11.64
N SER A 398 -18.75 -38.48 -11.17
CA SER A 398 -17.31 -38.68 -10.97
C SER A 398 -16.56 -38.69 -12.30
N LEU A 399 -17.08 -39.39 -13.31
CA LEU A 399 -16.53 -39.39 -14.67
C LEU A 399 -16.53 -37.99 -15.29
N GLY A 400 -17.63 -37.25 -15.14
CA GLY A 400 -17.72 -35.86 -15.61
C GLY A 400 -16.71 -34.93 -14.92
N MET A 401 -16.44 -35.14 -13.62
CA MET A 401 -15.42 -34.40 -12.90
C MET A 401 -14.00 -34.67 -13.42
N GLU A 402 -13.67 -35.92 -13.69
CA GLU A 402 -12.37 -36.31 -14.24
C GLU A 402 -12.16 -35.68 -15.63
N GLN A 403 -13.18 -35.72 -16.48
CA GLN A 403 -13.14 -35.05 -17.79
C GLN A 403 -12.90 -33.54 -17.65
N MET A 404 -13.61 -32.86 -16.74
CA MET A 404 -13.41 -31.43 -16.48
C MET A 404 -12.00 -31.11 -15.97
N GLN A 405 -11.42 -31.98 -15.12
CA GLN A 405 -10.05 -31.83 -14.63
C GLN A 405 -9.03 -32.00 -15.75
N LYS A 406 -9.23 -33.00 -16.62
CA LYS A 406 -8.40 -33.21 -17.82
C LYS A 406 -8.46 -31.99 -18.75
N THR A 407 -9.63 -31.40 -18.95
CA THR A 407 -9.76 -30.14 -19.73
C THR A 407 -9.01 -28.97 -19.10
N ILE A 408 -9.03 -28.82 -17.76
CA ILE A 408 -8.23 -27.79 -17.08
C ILE A 408 -6.73 -28.03 -17.28
N PHE A 409 -6.29 -29.30 -17.22
CA PHE A 409 -4.89 -29.66 -17.45
C PHE A 409 -4.46 -29.32 -18.89
N MET A 410 -5.27 -29.66 -19.89
CA MET A 410 -5.03 -29.30 -21.30
C MET A 410 -4.95 -27.78 -21.48
N LEU A 411 -5.84 -27.00 -20.86
CA LEU A 411 -5.80 -25.53 -20.94
C LEU A 411 -4.49 -24.90 -20.43
N LYS A 412 -3.83 -25.55 -19.45
CA LYS A 412 -2.57 -25.07 -18.85
C LYS A 412 -1.34 -25.48 -19.65
N ASN A 413 -1.32 -26.71 -20.15
CA ASN A 413 -0.10 -27.35 -20.63
C ASN A 413 -0.05 -27.51 -22.15
N GLU A 414 -1.21 -27.54 -22.81
CA GLU A 414 -1.31 -27.83 -24.23
C GLU A 414 -1.45 -26.55 -25.05
N LYS A 415 -0.51 -26.34 -25.98
CA LYS A 415 -0.50 -25.19 -26.91
C LYS A 415 -0.99 -25.58 -28.31
N HIS A 416 -1.61 -26.75 -28.47
CA HIS A 416 -1.98 -27.26 -29.78
C HIS A 416 -3.13 -26.43 -30.39
N PRO A 417 -2.94 -25.74 -31.53
CA PRO A 417 -3.91 -24.76 -32.05
C PRO A 417 -5.29 -25.34 -32.37
N LEU A 418 -5.37 -26.60 -32.79
CA LEU A 418 -6.65 -27.28 -33.10
C LEU A 418 -7.50 -27.53 -31.85
N VAL A 419 -6.86 -27.93 -30.75
CA VAL A 419 -7.54 -28.18 -29.46
C VAL A 419 -8.06 -26.87 -28.89
N GLU A 420 -7.27 -25.80 -28.99
CA GLU A 420 -7.70 -24.47 -28.59
C GLU A 420 -8.89 -23.97 -29.39
N LYS A 421 -8.86 -24.12 -30.72
CA LYS A 421 -9.95 -23.73 -31.61
C LYS A 421 -11.24 -24.49 -31.28
N GLN A 422 -11.13 -25.79 -31.03
CA GLN A 422 -12.28 -26.63 -30.65
C GLN A 422 -12.86 -26.22 -29.31
N LEU A 423 -12.02 -26.08 -28.27
CA LEU A 423 -12.45 -25.65 -26.93
C LEU A 423 -13.10 -24.26 -26.96
N MET A 424 -12.54 -23.33 -27.74
CA MET A 424 -13.09 -21.98 -27.89
C MET A 424 -14.46 -21.97 -28.56
N GLN A 425 -14.71 -22.88 -29.51
CA GLN A 425 -15.98 -22.97 -30.23
C GLN A 425 -17.09 -23.67 -29.46
N MET A 426 -16.77 -24.40 -28.39
CA MET A 426 -17.78 -25.10 -27.57
C MET A 426 -18.82 -24.11 -27.03
N PRO A 427 -20.13 -24.44 -27.11
CA PRO A 427 -21.20 -23.60 -26.55
C PRO A 427 -20.97 -23.26 -25.07
N PHE A 428 -20.47 -24.24 -24.29
CA PHE A 428 -20.13 -24.07 -22.89
C PHE A 428 -19.09 -22.98 -22.65
N THR A 429 -18.07 -22.88 -23.51
CA THR A 429 -17.02 -21.86 -23.43
C THR A 429 -17.58 -20.48 -23.75
N LYS A 430 -18.44 -20.36 -24.77
CA LYS A 430 -19.13 -19.09 -25.08
C LYS A 430 -19.96 -18.60 -23.89
N THR A 431 -20.76 -19.48 -23.29
CA THR A 431 -21.54 -19.16 -22.07
C THR A 431 -20.65 -18.79 -20.88
N ALA A 432 -19.49 -19.42 -20.73
CA ALA A 432 -18.53 -19.08 -19.70
C ALA A 432 -17.97 -17.65 -19.90
N ILE A 433 -17.62 -17.28 -21.14
CA ILE A 433 -17.15 -15.94 -21.51
C ILE A 433 -18.21 -14.89 -21.20
N ASP A 434 -19.45 -15.11 -21.60
CA ASP A 434 -20.54 -14.15 -21.40
C ASP A 434 -20.83 -13.92 -19.92
N ASN A 435 -20.82 -15.01 -19.13
CA ASN A 435 -20.96 -14.93 -17.68
C ASN A 435 -19.81 -14.14 -17.02
N LEU A 436 -18.57 -14.36 -17.46
CA LEU A 436 -17.41 -13.62 -16.96
C LEU A 436 -17.51 -12.14 -17.33
N LYS A 437 -17.86 -11.81 -18.59
CA LYS A 437 -18.11 -10.42 -19.04
C LYS A 437 -19.20 -9.76 -18.20
N ALA A 438 -20.30 -10.44 -17.92
CA ALA A 438 -21.38 -9.91 -17.08
C ALA A 438 -20.95 -9.71 -15.62
N ALA A 439 -20.15 -10.62 -15.05
CA ALA A 439 -19.59 -10.48 -13.71
C ALA A 439 -18.61 -9.31 -13.61
N VAL A 440 -17.70 -9.18 -14.59
CA VAL A 440 -16.75 -8.07 -14.69
C VAL A 440 -17.48 -6.74 -14.90
N ASN A 441 -18.53 -6.68 -15.72
CA ASN A 441 -19.34 -5.48 -15.88
C ASN A 441 -20.09 -5.09 -14.59
N ARG A 442 -20.57 -6.06 -13.82
CA ARG A 442 -21.17 -5.80 -12.49
C ARG A 442 -20.13 -5.31 -11.50
N LEU A 443 -18.95 -5.92 -11.49
CA LEU A 443 -17.82 -5.48 -10.69
C LEU A 443 -17.38 -4.06 -11.11
N LYS A 444 -17.34 -3.74 -12.40
CA LYS A 444 -17.09 -2.41 -12.95
C LYS A 444 -18.13 -1.41 -12.47
N LYS A 445 -19.42 -1.75 -12.48
CA LYS A 445 -20.47 -0.87 -11.92
C LYS A 445 -20.29 -0.67 -10.41
N MET A 446 -19.96 -1.72 -9.66
CA MET A 446 -19.68 -1.61 -8.22
C MET A 446 -18.42 -0.78 -7.93
N ILE A 447 -17.31 -1.08 -8.60
CA ILE A 447 -16.05 -0.35 -8.49
C ILE A 447 -16.26 1.09 -8.93
N LEU A 448 -16.93 1.38 -10.06
CA LEU A 448 -17.26 2.76 -10.42
C LEU A 448 -18.10 3.45 -9.33
N THR A 449 -19.09 2.75 -8.76
CA THR A 449 -19.90 3.30 -7.66
C THR A 449 -19.10 3.55 -6.38
N VAL A 450 -18.09 2.73 -6.10
CA VAL A 450 -17.24 2.78 -4.88
C VAL A 450 -16.03 3.71 -5.06
N THR A 451 -15.39 3.68 -6.22
CA THR A 451 -14.29 4.58 -6.62
C THR A 451 -14.83 6.00 -6.82
N TYR A 452 -16.09 6.18 -7.23
CA TYR A 452 -16.73 7.50 -7.16
C TYR A 452 -16.93 8.02 -5.73
N LEU A 453 -16.88 7.17 -4.70
CA LEU A 453 -16.99 7.58 -3.31
C LEU A 453 -15.61 7.79 -2.65
N GLU A 454 -14.59 7.00 -3.01
CA GLU A 454 -13.20 7.16 -2.51
C GLU A 454 -12.37 8.18 -3.29
N ALA A 455 -12.54 8.30 -4.62
CA ALA A 455 -11.91 9.35 -5.40
C ALA A 455 -12.46 10.74 -5.03
N PHE A 456 -13.66 10.81 -4.43
CA PHE A 456 -14.30 12.05 -3.99
C PHE A 456 -13.61 12.69 -2.77
N ASP A 457 -13.18 11.89 -1.78
CA ASP A 457 -12.41 12.39 -0.63
C ASP A 457 -11.01 12.89 -1.04
N LYS A 458 -10.44 12.39 -2.16
CA LYS A 458 -9.14 12.84 -2.70
C LYS A 458 -9.26 13.94 -3.78
N LEU A 459 -10.38 14.01 -4.50
CA LEU A 459 -10.68 15.08 -5.47
C LEU A 459 -11.19 16.36 -4.81
N GLN A 460 -11.60 16.29 -3.54
CA GLN A 460 -12.03 17.44 -2.74
C GLN A 460 -10.88 18.46 -2.54
N ASP A 461 -9.63 17.99 -2.57
CA ASP A 461 -8.45 18.84 -2.38
C ASP A 461 -7.84 19.36 -3.70
N TYR A 462 -8.24 18.84 -4.88
CA TYR A 462 -7.46 19.08 -6.11
C TYR A 462 -8.18 19.58 -7.38
N MET A 463 -9.51 19.79 -7.46
CA MET A 463 -10.08 20.26 -8.75
C MET A 463 -11.23 21.28 -8.66
N ILE A 464 -10.89 22.52 -9.03
CA ILE A 464 -11.77 23.62 -9.43
C ILE A 464 -12.27 23.35 -10.85
N ASP A 465 -13.48 22.80 -11.00
CA ASP A 465 -14.21 22.85 -12.28
C ASP A 465 -15.71 23.10 -12.05
N LYS A 466 -16.25 24.14 -12.69
CA LYS A 466 -17.56 24.76 -12.38
C LYS A 466 -18.76 23.85 -12.67
N SER A 467 -18.64 22.90 -13.60
CA SER A 467 -19.76 21.98 -13.93
C SER A 467 -19.94 20.86 -12.89
N ARG A 468 -18.86 20.46 -12.21
CA ARG A 468 -18.86 19.42 -11.16
C ARG A 468 -19.21 19.99 -9.78
N MET A 469 -18.99 21.28 -9.54
CA MET A 469 -19.40 21.98 -8.31
C MET A 469 -20.90 21.85 -8.03
N SER A 470 -21.77 21.84 -9.05
CA SER A 470 -23.23 21.70 -8.83
C SER A 470 -23.60 20.35 -8.23
N GLN A 471 -22.94 19.25 -8.65
CA GLN A 471 -23.20 17.92 -8.10
C GLN A 471 -22.54 17.72 -6.73
N ALA A 472 -21.32 18.22 -6.56
CA ALA A 472 -20.63 18.17 -5.27
C ALA A 472 -21.36 18.98 -4.19
N PHE A 473 -21.82 20.18 -4.52
CA PHE A 473 -22.62 21.02 -3.62
C PHE A 473 -23.96 20.35 -3.29
N LYS A 474 -24.64 19.73 -4.27
CA LYS A 474 -25.86 18.95 -4.02
C LYS A 474 -25.61 17.76 -3.08
N GLN A 475 -24.46 17.09 -3.18
CA GLN A 475 -24.11 15.97 -2.32
C GLN A 475 -23.66 16.41 -0.92
N GLN A 476 -22.83 17.44 -0.81
CA GLN A 476 -22.45 18.04 0.47
C GLN A 476 -23.70 18.51 1.22
N LYS A 477 -24.61 19.21 0.54
CA LYS A 477 -25.91 19.61 1.11
C LYS A 477 -26.72 18.42 1.63
N ARG A 478 -26.65 17.25 0.99
CA ARG A 478 -27.30 16.02 1.51
C ARG A 478 -26.61 15.50 2.77
N VAL A 479 -25.28 15.50 2.81
CA VAL A 479 -24.50 15.11 3.99
C VAL A 479 -24.79 16.06 5.15
N ASP A 480 -24.76 17.37 4.90
CA ASP A 480 -25.08 18.39 5.90
C ASP A 480 -26.52 18.23 6.39
N THR A 481 -27.46 17.91 5.50
CA THR A 481 -28.85 17.60 5.89
C THR A 481 -28.91 16.37 6.80
N LEU A 482 -28.17 15.31 6.51
CA LEU A 482 -28.10 14.12 7.36
C LEU A 482 -27.50 14.43 8.73
N ILE A 483 -26.42 15.21 8.77
CA ILE A 483 -25.76 15.65 10.02
C ILE A 483 -26.71 16.53 10.83
N ASN A 484 -27.36 17.50 10.20
CA ASN A 484 -28.31 18.39 10.87
C ASN A 484 -29.52 17.63 11.43
N ASN A 485 -30.04 16.66 10.69
CA ASN A 485 -31.11 15.79 11.19
C ASN A 485 -30.64 14.91 12.36
N ALA A 486 -29.40 14.42 12.31
CA ALA A 486 -28.78 13.69 13.39
C ALA A 486 -28.60 14.56 14.65
N TYR A 487 -28.14 15.81 14.52
CA TYR A 487 -28.06 16.76 15.63
C TYR A 487 -29.43 17.02 16.26
N LYS A 488 -30.44 17.36 15.46
CA LYS A 488 -31.80 17.60 15.95
C LYS A 488 -32.32 16.41 16.77
N TYR A 489 -32.06 15.20 16.29
CA TYR A 489 -32.44 13.98 17.00
C TYR A 489 -31.72 13.83 18.35
N VAL A 490 -30.39 13.93 18.34
CA VAL A 490 -29.57 13.69 19.53
C VAL A 490 -29.73 14.81 20.58
N MET A 491 -30.13 16.01 20.15
CA MET A 491 -30.51 17.12 21.04
C MET A 491 -31.87 16.93 21.71
N VAL A 492 -32.82 16.21 21.10
CA VAL A 492 -34.05 15.80 21.80
C VAL A 492 -33.70 14.75 22.85
N GLY A 493 -32.80 13.82 22.50
CA GLY A 493 -32.35 12.75 23.36
C GLY A 493 -33.14 11.46 23.15
N ASP A 494 -32.59 10.35 23.64
CA ASP A 494 -33.16 9.01 23.45
C ASP A 494 -32.61 8.01 24.48
N TYR A 495 -33.29 6.88 24.63
CA TYR A 495 -32.82 5.77 25.46
C TYR A 495 -31.83 4.89 24.70
N LEU A 496 -30.61 4.77 25.25
CA LEU A 496 -29.57 3.87 24.75
C LEU A 496 -29.19 2.82 25.81
N LEU A 497 -28.67 1.68 25.36
CA LEU A 497 -28.10 0.68 26.25
C LEU A 497 -26.64 1.01 26.54
N LYS A 498 -26.37 1.51 27.75
CA LYS A 498 -25.01 1.75 28.26
C LYS A 498 -24.40 0.42 28.71
N CYS A 499 -23.27 0.06 28.11
CA CYS A 499 -22.50 -1.13 28.45
C CYS A 499 -21.40 -0.75 29.47
N ASN A 500 -21.40 -1.38 30.64
CA ASN A 500 -20.43 -1.08 31.71
C ASN A 500 -19.33 -2.13 31.78
N LYS A 501 -18.13 -1.73 32.24
CA LYS A 501 -16.99 -2.64 32.42
C LYS A 501 -17.17 -3.61 33.58
N THR A 502 -17.70 -3.14 34.72
CA THR A 502 -17.68 -3.85 36.00
C THR A 502 -18.95 -4.63 36.32
N THR A 503 -20.10 -4.23 35.77
CA THR A 503 -21.38 -4.92 35.97
C THR A 503 -21.74 -5.71 34.73
N ASN A 504 -22.20 -6.96 34.91
CA ASN A 504 -22.83 -7.74 33.82
C ASN A 504 -24.10 -7.09 33.26
N GLY A 505 -24.59 -6.02 33.91
CA GLY A 505 -25.77 -5.26 33.50
C GLY A 505 -25.51 -4.33 32.32
N ARG A 506 -26.44 -4.39 31.36
CA ARG A 506 -26.68 -3.32 30.38
C ARG A 506 -27.75 -2.42 30.97
N LEU A 507 -27.43 -1.14 31.14
CA LEU A 507 -28.39 -0.20 31.72
C LEU A 507 -28.97 0.66 30.61
N GLN A 508 -30.29 0.60 30.43
CA GLN A 508 -30.97 1.58 29.61
C GLN A 508 -30.91 2.93 30.31
N LYS A 509 -30.39 3.94 29.63
CA LYS A 509 -30.25 5.31 30.13
C LYS A 509 -30.73 6.27 29.05
N PHE A 510 -31.34 7.37 29.47
CA PHE A 510 -31.70 8.46 28.58
C PHE A 510 -30.47 9.33 28.36
N PHE A 511 -30.06 9.53 27.11
CA PHE A 511 -28.93 10.35 26.71
C PHE A 511 -29.41 11.56 25.89
N GLN A 512 -28.76 12.70 26.06
CA GLN A 512 -29.05 13.92 25.31
C GLN A 512 -27.75 14.70 25.08
N LEU A 513 -27.51 15.18 23.85
CA LEU A 513 -26.48 16.18 23.59
C LEU A 513 -27.08 17.57 23.84
N ALA A 514 -26.65 18.22 24.92
CA ALA A 514 -27.14 19.54 25.26
C ALA A 514 -26.51 20.64 24.36
N PRO A 515 -27.16 21.82 24.24
CA PRO A 515 -26.65 22.93 23.41
C PRO A 515 -25.27 23.45 23.81
N ASP A 516 -24.86 23.24 25.06
CA ASP A 516 -23.55 23.59 25.60
C ASP A 516 -22.44 22.57 25.25
N SER A 517 -22.72 21.66 24.31
CA SER A 517 -21.80 20.61 23.89
C SER A 517 -21.44 19.63 25.02
N THR A 518 -22.36 19.40 25.95
CA THR A 518 -22.25 18.33 26.95
C THR A 518 -23.14 17.15 26.58
N LEU A 519 -22.57 15.94 26.56
CA LEU A 519 -23.35 14.71 26.49
C LEU A 519 -23.83 14.36 27.89
N ARG A 520 -25.12 14.47 28.14
CA ARG A 520 -25.76 14.22 29.44
C ARG A 520 -26.51 12.90 29.42
N TRP A 521 -26.57 12.21 30.56
CA TRP A 521 -27.42 11.04 30.70
C TRP A 521 -27.93 10.80 32.12
N THR A 522 -29.06 10.11 32.21
CA THR A 522 -29.74 9.78 33.46
C THR A 522 -30.58 8.51 33.33
N SER A 523 -31.17 8.04 34.42
CA SER A 523 -32.07 6.86 34.41
C SER A 523 -33.47 7.16 33.86
N ARG A 524 -33.95 8.40 33.98
CA ARG A 524 -35.29 8.82 33.53
C ARG A 524 -35.20 10.17 32.84
N GLU A 525 -35.77 10.29 31.65
CA GLU A 525 -35.78 11.51 30.83
C GLU A 525 -36.09 12.79 31.60
N ARG A 526 -37.12 12.80 32.45
CA ARG A 526 -37.51 13.95 33.29
C ARG A 526 -36.41 14.52 34.21
N ASN A 527 -35.31 13.79 34.38
CA ASN A 527 -34.18 14.20 35.20
C ASN A 527 -33.03 14.82 34.38
N ILE A 528 -33.10 14.87 33.05
CA ILE A 528 -31.98 15.29 32.19
C ILE A 528 -31.53 16.74 32.40
N ASN A 529 -32.37 17.57 33.01
CA ASN A 529 -32.08 18.95 33.38
C ASN A 529 -31.78 19.15 34.89
N LYS A 530 -31.82 18.09 35.70
CA LYS A 530 -31.59 18.16 37.16
C LYS A 530 -30.12 17.87 37.47
N LYS A 531 -29.35 18.90 37.84
CA LYS A 531 -27.89 18.84 38.03
C LYS A 531 -27.44 17.70 38.97
N ASP A 532 -28.20 17.43 40.02
CA ASP A 532 -27.96 16.38 41.02
C ASP A 532 -28.24 14.95 40.52
N LYS A 533 -28.95 14.80 39.39
CA LYS A 533 -29.41 13.49 38.87
C LYS A 533 -28.85 13.14 37.50
N ILE A 534 -27.98 13.97 36.96
CA ILE A 534 -27.33 13.74 35.67
C ILE A 534 -25.88 13.34 35.85
N GLN A 535 -25.41 12.54 34.91
CA GLN A 535 -24.00 12.38 34.61
C GLN A 535 -23.75 13.04 33.27
N TYR A 536 -22.58 13.64 33.08
CA TYR A 536 -22.27 14.30 31.82
C TYR A 536 -20.78 14.23 31.46
N TYR A 537 -20.50 14.47 30.19
CA TYR A 537 -19.15 14.71 29.67
C TYR A 537 -19.15 15.90 28.72
N CYS A 538 -18.10 16.70 28.78
CA CYS A 538 -17.87 17.73 27.77
C CYS A 538 -17.30 17.07 26.51
N MET A 539 -17.85 17.41 25.34
CA MET A 539 -17.40 16.82 24.07
C MET A 539 -15.96 17.17 23.72
N GLN A 540 -15.39 18.25 24.29
CA GLN A 540 -13.98 18.60 24.16
C GLN A 540 -13.03 17.56 24.78
N ASP A 541 -13.48 16.84 25.81
CA ASP A 541 -12.67 15.84 26.54
C ASP A 541 -12.68 14.47 25.85
N VAL A 542 -13.55 14.29 24.86
CA VAL A 542 -13.66 13.06 24.08
C VAL A 542 -12.49 13.02 23.08
N LYS A 543 -11.66 11.98 23.19
CA LYS A 543 -10.49 11.73 22.33
C LYS A 543 -10.84 10.97 21.05
N GLY A 544 -12.02 10.37 20.98
CA GLY A 544 -12.51 9.78 19.75
C GLY A 544 -13.86 9.07 19.88
N VAL A 545 -14.42 8.73 18.72
CA VAL A 545 -15.66 7.97 18.56
C VAL A 545 -15.34 6.70 17.77
N LEU A 546 -15.40 5.54 18.44
CA LEU A 546 -15.11 4.24 17.83
C LEU A 546 -16.40 3.57 17.39
N TYR A 547 -16.50 3.19 16.12
CA TYR A 547 -17.66 2.47 15.61
C TYR A 547 -17.39 0.96 15.48
N GLY A 548 -18.19 0.14 16.18
CA GLY A 548 -18.01 -1.30 16.28
C GLY A 548 -17.69 -1.79 17.69
N LYS A 549 -17.36 -3.08 17.83
CA LYS A 549 -16.92 -3.69 19.10
C LYS A 549 -15.41 -3.59 19.29
N HIS A 550 -14.92 -2.37 19.50
CA HIS A 550 -13.47 -2.12 19.59
C HIS A 550 -12.92 -2.14 21.01
N THR A 551 -13.78 -2.04 22.02
CA THR A 551 -13.38 -1.98 23.42
C THR A 551 -13.53 -3.33 24.09
N ASP A 552 -12.73 -3.57 25.13
CA ASP A 552 -12.80 -4.80 25.92
C ASP A 552 -14.22 -5.04 26.46
N VAL A 553 -14.93 -3.97 26.84
CA VAL A 553 -16.30 -4.02 27.37
C VAL A 553 -17.26 -4.63 26.36
N LEU A 554 -17.20 -4.20 25.09
CA LEU A 554 -18.06 -4.68 24.02
C LEU A 554 -17.66 -6.07 23.51
N GLN A 555 -16.40 -6.48 23.75
CA GLN A 555 -15.87 -7.79 23.38
C GLN A 555 -16.09 -8.87 24.44
N LYS A 556 -16.51 -8.52 25.66
CA LYS A 556 -16.82 -9.49 26.72
C LYS A 556 -17.84 -10.53 26.27
N SER A 557 -17.74 -11.74 26.83
CA SER A 557 -18.58 -12.90 26.50
C SER A 557 -20.08 -12.61 26.60
N PHE A 558 -20.53 -11.90 27.64
CA PHE A 558 -21.94 -11.53 27.81
C PHE A 558 -22.44 -10.48 26.81
N ASN A 559 -21.55 -9.74 26.14
CA ASN A 559 -21.88 -8.82 25.05
C ASN A 559 -21.65 -9.43 23.66
N LYS A 560 -21.22 -10.69 23.57
CA LYS A 560 -20.97 -11.39 22.30
C LYS A 560 -22.17 -11.37 21.36
N LYS A 561 -23.40 -11.45 21.90
CA LYS A 561 -24.66 -11.44 21.13
C LYS A 561 -25.02 -10.08 20.50
N LEU A 562 -24.43 -8.98 20.97
CA LEU A 562 -24.70 -7.66 20.39
C LEU A 562 -24.19 -7.58 18.95
N GLU A 563 -24.96 -6.99 18.05
CA GLU A 563 -24.55 -6.79 16.67
C GLU A 563 -23.47 -5.70 16.59
N PRO A 564 -22.29 -5.98 15.98
CA PRO A 564 -21.20 -5.02 15.96
C PRO A 564 -21.55 -3.67 15.33
N TRP A 565 -22.40 -3.66 14.29
CA TRP A 565 -22.80 -2.43 13.60
C TRP A 565 -23.84 -1.59 14.36
N LEU A 566 -24.28 -2.05 15.53
CA LEU A 566 -25.14 -1.32 16.46
C LEU A 566 -24.38 -0.86 17.71
N CYS A 567 -23.08 -1.12 17.77
CA CYS A 567 -22.22 -0.74 18.88
C CYS A 567 -21.34 0.46 18.51
N PHE A 568 -21.11 1.34 19.47
CA PHE A 568 -20.04 2.35 19.37
C PHE A 568 -19.53 2.74 20.76
N SER A 569 -18.40 3.44 20.81
CA SER A 569 -17.77 3.87 22.07
C SER A 569 -17.25 5.29 21.96
N LEU A 570 -17.36 6.05 23.04
CA LEU A 570 -16.62 7.30 23.22
C LEU A 570 -15.35 7.01 24.01
N VAL A 571 -14.21 7.47 23.49
CA VAL A 571 -12.91 7.33 24.13
C VAL A 571 -12.64 8.58 24.96
N LEU A 572 -12.49 8.42 26.26
CA LEU A 572 -12.17 9.48 27.22
C LEU A 572 -10.73 9.29 27.70
N LYS A 573 -10.17 10.29 28.39
CA LYS A 573 -8.78 10.26 28.87
C LYS A 573 -8.42 9.00 29.66
N SER A 574 -9.32 8.50 30.52
CA SER A 574 -9.05 7.37 31.43
C SER A 574 -9.92 6.15 31.21
N ARG A 575 -10.94 6.21 30.33
CA ARG A 575 -11.91 5.13 30.14
C ARG A 575 -12.68 5.24 28.83
N THR A 576 -13.48 4.22 28.53
CA THR A 576 -14.46 4.25 27.43
C THR A 576 -15.88 4.36 27.98
N LEU A 577 -16.75 4.99 27.20
CA LEU A 577 -18.19 4.95 27.39
C LEU A 577 -18.80 4.17 26.22
N ASP A 578 -19.33 2.99 26.51
CA ASP A 578 -19.71 2.00 25.50
C ASP A 578 -21.23 1.91 25.33
N PHE A 579 -21.68 1.86 24.08
CA PHE A 579 -23.09 1.97 23.72
C PHE A 579 -23.53 0.84 22.81
N TYR A 580 -24.79 0.46 22.96
CA TYR A 580 -25.55 -0.31 22.00
C TYR A 580 -26.87 0.41 21.69
N CYS A 581 -27.20 0.50 20.41
CA CYS A 581 -28.34 1.26 19.90
C CYS A 581 -29.26 0.40 19.03
N GLU A 582 -30.46 0.90 18.81
CA GLU A 582 -31.37 0.38 17.80
C GLU A 582 -30.92 0.76 16.38
N LYS A 583 -31.51 0.09 15.37
CA LYS A 583 -31.06 0.16 13.98
C LYS A 583 -31.22 1.55 13.36
N ASP A 584 -32.25 2.27 13.77
CA ASP A 584 -32.64 3.62 13.35
C ASP A 584 -31.90 4.71 14.13
N GLN A 585 -31.50 4.41 15.38
CA GLN A 585 -30.74 5.31 16.25
C GLN A 585 -29.27 5.43 15.85
N ILE A 586 -28.60 4.32 15.52
CA ILE A 586 -27.12 4.24 15.46
C ILE A 586 -26.47 5.28 14.55
N ASN A 587 -27.03 5.53 13.36
CA ASN A 587 -26.47 6.50 12.43
C ASN A 587 -26.61 7.94 12.96
N ARG A 588 -27.74 8.25 13.60
CA ARG A 588 -28.01 9.58 14.16
C ARG A 588 -27.02 9.89 15.28
N TRP A 589 -26.84 8.95 16.20
CA TRP A 589 -25.88 9.08 17.29
C TRP A 589 -24.43 9.17 16.81
N LEU A 590 -24.00 8.30 15.90
CA LEU A 590 -22.63 8.33 15.39
C LEU A 590 -22.31 9.61 14.61
N PHE A 591 -23.21 10.06 13.73
CA PHE A 591 -22.96 11.26 12.92
C PHE A 591 -22.88 12.50 13.79
N ALA A 592 -23.87 12.71 14.68
CA ALA A 592 -23.91 13.88 15.55
C ALA A 592 -22.72 13.90 16.51
N LEU A 593 -22.42 12.78 17.18
CA LEU A 593 -21.32 12.74 18.16
C LEU A 593 -19.95 12.82 17.49
N SER A 594 -19.76 12.23 16.31
CA SER A 594 -18.48 12.34 15.58
C SER A 594 -18.22 13.78 15.15
N GLU A 595 -19.22 14.44 14.58
CA GLU A 595 -19.12 15.84 14.16
C GLU A 595 -18.87 16.76 15.36
N GLU A 596 -19.65 16.57 16.44
CA GLU A 596 -19.55 17.42 17.63
C GLU A 596 -18.21 17.25 18.34
N THR A 597 -17.74 16.00 18.45
CA THR A 597 -16.41 15.70 19.01
C THR A 597 -15.33 16.35 18.17
N LYS A 598 -15.38 16.24 16.84
CA LYS A 598 -14.37 16.82 15.95
C LYS A 598 -14.36 18.35 16.02
N ARG A 599 -15.54 18.96 16.09
CA ARG A 599 -15.72 20.41 16.24
C ARG A 599 -15.14 20.95 17.53
N LYS A 600 -15.31 20.23 18.65
CA LYS A 600 -14.80 20.65 19.97
C LYS A 600 -13.39 20.18 20.28
N ASN A 601 -12.93 19.13 19.62
CA ASN A 601 -11.61 18.55 19.77
C ASN A 601 -11.09 18.14 18.38
N PRO A 602 -10.43 19.05 17.65
CA PRO A 602 -9.93 18.80 16.30
C PRO A 602 -8.96 17.62 16.22
N THR A 603 -8.28 17.28 17.34
CA THR A 603 -7.35 16.14 17.42
C THR A 603 -8.04 14.79 17.62
N ALA A 604 -9.35 14.79 17.90
CA ALA A 604 -10.06 13.55 18.18
C ALA A 604 -10.17 12.64 16.95
N PHE A 605 -10.05 11.33 17.21
CA PHE A 605 -10.25 10.29 16.20
C PHE A 605 -11.73 10.01 16.01
N VAL A 606 -12.29 10.45 14.88
CA VAL A 606 -13.70 10.22 14.54
C VAL A 606 -13.83 9.74 13.09
N LEU A 607 -14.94 9.07 12.79
CA LEU A 607 -15.26 8.66 11.42
C LEU A 607 -16.19 9.68 10.77
N LYS A 608 -15.90 10.05 9.52
CA LYS A 608 -16.85 10.80 8.68
C LYS A 608 -18.12 9.97 8.44
N PRO A 609 -19.29 10.58 8.15
CA PRO A 609 -20.52 9.84 7.85
C PRO A 609 -20.36 8.78 6.74
N SER A 610 -19.62 9.09 5.67
CA SER A 610 -19.30 8.13 4.60
C SER A 610 -18.55 6.90 5.11
N GLN A 611 -17.52 7.13 5.93
CA GLN A 611 -16.70 6.08 6.54
C GLN A 611 -17.52 5.20 7.50
N VAL A 612 -18.44 5.81 8.28
CA VAL A 612 -19.37 5.07 9.14
C VAL A 612 -20.26 4.14 8.30
N LEU A 613 -20.87 4.63 7.22
CA LEU A 613 -21.72 3.80 6.35
C LEU A 613 -20.94 2.65 5.70
N TRP A 614 -19.72 2.92 5.25
CA TRP A 614 -18.85 1.89 4.67
C TRP A 614 -18.50 0.81 5.69
N ARG A 615 -18.09 1.22 6.90
CA ARG A 615 -17.76 0.31 7.99
C ARG A 615 -18.98 -0.48 8.45
N LYS A 616 -20.17 0.14 8.46
CA LYS A 616 -21.46 -0.50 8.76
C LYS A 616 -21.73 -1.64 7.79
N MET A 617 -21.64 -1.37 6.49
CA MET A 617 -21.81 -2.38 5.46
C MET A 617 -20.80 -3.53 5.63
N LYS A 618 -19.52 -3.20 5.83
CA LYS A 618 -18.48 -4.21 6.07
C LYS A 618 -18.83 -5.09 7.26
N MET A 619 -19.18 -4.52 8.41
CA MET A 619 -19.54 -5.28 9.60
C MET A 619 -20.76 -6.18 9.39
N ILE A 620 -21.82 -5.67 8.74
CA ILE A 620 -23.02 -6.45 8.43
C ILE A 620 -22.65 -7.65 7.55
N LEU A 621 -21.89 -7.43 6.48
CA LEU A 621 -21.52 -8.52 5.56
C LEU A 621 -20.63 -9.56 6.23
N TYR A 622 -19.65 -9.13 7.02
CA TYR A 622 -18.81 -10.08 7.77
C TYR A 622 -19.63 -10.88 8.77
N TYR A 623 -20.49 -10.23 9.55
CA TYR A 623 -21.29 -10.91 10.56
C TYR A 623 -22.26 -11.94 9.97
N HIS A 624 -22.82 -11.66 8.79
CA HIS A 624 -23.80 -12.55 8.17
C HIS A 624 -23.17 -13.64 7.29
N PHE A 625 -22.00 -13.40 6.69
CA PHE A 625 -21.44 -14.30 5.69
C PHE A 625 -20.07 -14.90 6.04
N VAL A 626 -19.38 -14.36 7.05
CA VAL A 626 -18.03 -14.82 7.44
C VAL A 626 -18.07 -15.42 8.84
N ASP A 627 -18.48 -14.65 9.85
CA ASP A 627 -18.45 -15.05 11.27
C ASP A 627 -19.21 -16.36 11.61
N PRO A 628 -20.36 -16.68 11.00
CA PRO A 628 -21.10 -17.91 11.32
C PRO A 628 -20.34 -19.18 10.94
N HIS A 629 -19.35 -19.07 10.06
CA HIS A 629 -18.60 -20.20 9.52
C HIS A 629 -17.19 -20.34 10.12
N LEU A 630 -16.82 -19.47 11.07
CA LEU A 630 -15.50 -19.50 11.69
C LEU A 630 -15.51 -20.27 13.00
N THR A 631 -14.73 -21.35 13.05
CA THR A 631 -14.34 -21.99 14.32
C THR A 631 -13.57 -20.98 15.20
N SER A 632 -13.53 -21.20 16.52
CA SER A 632 -12.80 -20.31 17.44
C SER A 632 -11.33 -20.10 17.06
N LYS A 633 -10.71 -21.09 16.39
CA LYS A 633 -9.34 -21.03 15.88
C LYS A 633 -9.20 -20.21 14.58
N GLU A 634 -10.17 -20.26 13.67
CA GLU A 634 -10.13 -19.54 12.37
C GLU A 634 -10.41 -18.04 12.46
N ARG A 635 -11.00 -17.57 13.57
CA ARG A 635 -11.26 -16.14 13.80
C ARG A 635 -10.02 -15.25 13.79
N LYS A 636 -8.82 -15.84 13.85
CA LYS A 636 -7.54 -15.12 13.73
C LYS A 636 -7.14 -14.80 12.27
N ILE A 637 -7.72 -15.49 11.28
CA ILE A 637 -7.39 -15.26 9.87
C ILE A 637 -8.18 -14.05 9.38
N LYS A 638 -7.48 -13.00 8.92
CA LYS A 638 -8.11 -11.82 8.29
C LYS A 638 -8.75 -12.26 6.97
N HIS A 639 -10.04 -12.55 6.97
CA HIS A 639 -10.79 -12.72 5.73
C HIS A 639 -10.80 -11.41 4.96
N SER A 640 -10.73 -11.47 3.62
CA SER A 640 -10.81 -10.28 2.79
C SER A 640 -12.27 -9.83 2.63
N PHE A 641 -12.50 -8.52 2.59
CA PHE A 641 -13.86 -7.97 2.41
C PHE A 641 -14.49 -8.44 1.09
N VAL A 642 -13.66 -8.69 0.09
CA VAL A 642 -14.05 -9.29 -1.20
C VAL A 642 -14.78 -10.62 -1.01
N LYS A 643 -14.35 -11.49 -0.09
CA LYS A 643 -15.04 -12.76 0.19
C LYS A 643 -16.45 -12.54 0.72
N ALA A 644 -16.64 -11.58 1.62
CA ALA A 644 -17.96 -11.24 2.16
C ALA A 644 -18.91 -10.69 1.07
N ILE A 645 -18.38 -9.86 0.15
CA ILE A 645 -19.14 -9.36 -1.01
C ILE A 645 -19.54 -10.50 -1.96
N ILE A 646 -18.61 -11.41 -2.27
CA ILE A 646 -18.89 -12.57 -3.13
C ILE A 646 -19.99 -13.43 -2.51
N ALA A 647 -19.93 -13.67 -1.20
CA ALA A 647 -20.95 -14.44 -0.49
C ALA A 647 -22.32 -13.73 -0.50
N PHE A 648 -22.36 -12.42 -0.27
CA PHE A 648 -23.58 -11.62 -0.39
C PHE A 648 -24.19 -11.70 -1.79
N ASN A 649 -23.36 -11.61 -2.83
CA ASN A 649 -23.82 -11.71 -4.22
C ASN A 649 -24.34 -13.11 -4.55
N ARG A 650 -23.67 -14.17 -4.05
CA ARG A 650 -24.15 -15.55 -4.18
C ARG A 650 -25.49 -15.76 -3.48
N ASN A 651 -25.77 -15.02 -2.41
CA ASN A 651 -27.05 -15.02 -1.71
C ASN A 651 -28.09 -14.08 -2.35
N GLY A 652 -27.96 -13.78 -3.65
CA GLY A 652 -28.91 -12.95 -4.38
C GLY A 652 -29.03 -11.52 -3.85
N GLN A 653 -27.95 -10.98 -3.26
CA GLN A 653 -27.91 -9.64 -2.67
C GLN A 653 -28.94 -9.44 -1.54
N LYS A 654 -29.29 -10.52 -0.85
CA LYS A 654 -30.15 -10.49 0.34
C LYS A 654 -29.34 -10.90 1.57
N LEU A 655 -29.64 -10.31 2.72
CA LEU A 655 -29.10 -10.80 3.99
C LEU A 655 -29.80 -12.11 4.39
N PRO A 656 -29.10 -13.08 4.97
CA PRO A 656 -29.72 -14.30 5.49
C PRO A 656 -30.79 -13.97 6.54
N THR A 657 -31.96 -14.58 6.41
CA THR A 657 -33.03 -14.46 7.40
C THR A 657 -32.68 -15.22 8.68
N GLU A 658 -33.35 -14.92 9.80
CA GLU A 658 -33.14 -15.72 11.02
C GLU A 658 -33.48 -17.19 10.84
N LYS A 659 -34.44 -17.52 9.96
CA LYS A 659 -34.76 -18.90 9.60
C LYS A 659 -33.58 -19.57 8.90
N ASP A 660 -32.89 -18.85 8.02
CA ASP A 660 -31.69 -19.36 7.32
C ASP A 660 -30.52 -19.57 8.29
N LYS A 661 -30.44 -18.76 9.36
CA LYS A 661 -29.42 -18.90 10.41
C LYS A 661 -29.68 -20.09 11.34
N LYS A 662 -30.92 -20.54 11.50
CA LYS A 662 -31.27 -21.70 12.35
C LYS A 662 -31.15 -23.05 11.62
N LYS A 663 -31.17 -23.04 10.28
CA LYS A 663 -31.04 -24.25 9.44
C LYS A 663 -29.60 -24.64 9.13
N LYS A 664 -28.64 -23.75 9.42
CA LYS A 664 -27.20 -23.94 9.27
C LYS A 664 -26.57 -24.04 10.63
#